data_AF-A0A2V1BXK3-F1
#
_entry.id   AF-A0A2V1BXK3-F1
#
_cell.length_a   1.000
_cell.length_b   1.000
_cell.length_c   1.000
_cell.angle_alpha   90.00
_cell.angle_beta   90.00
_cell.angle_gamma   90.00
#
_symmetry.space_group_name_H-M   'P 1'
#
loop_
_entity.id
_entity.type
_entity.pdbx_description
1 polymer ?
#
loop_
_entity_poly.entity_id
_entity_poly.type
_entity_poly.pdbx_seq_one_letter_code
_entity_poly.pdbx_strand_id
1 'polypeptide(L)'
;MAPRLWSAYYALGITSCDSDGMTCVGLTKKGHHCDAEIEKDSYDTIRAILNKLEASTPDASRWPKSLKNLSVHSLCSRHQSQASDLVNEWTGCVQEAATTYDIKSATKQLQEELDDEIDKVKQLEKIVEKFESRGIAELHAEIEDLQAQRAADQQEHSKEVTQDRDDLLKEVIRLERRLDLCVDSFDDSTHESYNSDTDKSFTSTKTDDENRQLTLWQGGGIEFEYELRDAQLRTQQLANRVDILEEELSHERARSSCRISTLERRLQIKETECTRLAEESTFLHQRYDDTSLGLGNAMEETDRGRLELANLKSMMEENHRSLASTELQLATASQELSAAHLELTETTALLAAARADLETSRDRQATDQDSIISLQNRLGAANERLSSIQASLECSWSATQTLNARADGLRLELHTEKQVSASLRQELEKSSQQILETNSALRQCQLKLEGLTSDTATAREELAAEQKFSRSVRFELETRLQDLSTTNRHLGDARKKVEATSAELIDMRDELKSEQSKGHQLREELVTSQRDLAVASNALASTQQDLLRTRTSLQEAHKAEGNSALTTQLHQKQTDLIAAHQQLSATKTTLHLFQTSLKESHEPNEQMRTSAAEMEKEHATPIATLTDQIGGTDDHPLRSLMMSFMELIQKWRDAVARYFRSSRSVRTLGASDDLEAALMIRKDR
;
A
#
# COMPACT_ATOMS: atom_id res chain seq x y z
N MET A 1 -45.61 -1.88 61.32
CA MET A 1 -46.15 -3.05 62.07
C MET A 1 -45.95 -4.28 61.20
N ALA A 2 -45.73 -5.47 61.77
CA ALA A 2 -45.69 -6.69 60.95
C ALA A 2 -47.06 -6.95 60.31
N PRO A 3 -47.13 -7.46 59.05
CA PRO A 3 -48.40 -7.80 58.42
C PRO A 3 -49.08 -8.93 59.20
N ARG A 4 -50.34 -8.72 59.58
CA ARG A 4 -51.15 -9.76 60.24
C ARG A 4 -51.49 -10.84 59.21
N LEU A 5 -51.18 -12.10 59.51
CA LEU A 5 -51.41 -13.24 58.60
C LEU A 5 -52.92 -13.49 58.36
N TRP A 6 -53.75 -13.17 59.36
CA TRP A 6 -55.21 -13.18 59.31
C TRP A 6 -55.80 -12.01 60.11
N SER A 7 -57.10 -11.77 60.00
CA SER A 7 -57.83 -10.83 60.86
C SER A 7 -59.26 -11.33 61.12
N ALA A 8 -59.66 -11.41 62.39
CA ALA A 8 -60.99 -11.89 62.78
C ALA A 8 -62.12 -10.94 62.32
N TYR A 9 -61.86 -9.63 62.29
CA TYR A 9 -62.80 -8.62 61.80
C TYR A 9 -63.14 -8.84 60.32
N TYR A 10 -62.12 -9.06 59.49
CA TYR A 10 -62.31 -9.33 58.05
C TYR A 10 -62.92 -10.71 57.81
N ALA A 11 -62.41 -11.76 58.46
CA ALA A 11 -62.84 -13.14 58.22
C ALA A 11 -64.29 -13.42 58.63
N LEU A 12 -64.84 -12.69 59.61
CA LEU A 12 -66.21 -12.90 60.09
C LEU A 12 -67.22 -11.85 59.57
N GLY A 13 -66.75 -10.77 58.93
CA GLY A 13 -67.60 -9.74 58.29
C GLY A 13 -68.50 -8.91 59.23
N ILE A 14 -68.40 -9.08 60.55
CA ILE A 14 -69.36 -8.54 61.54
C ILE A 14 -69.30 -7.01 61.65
N THR A 15 -68.09 -6.44 61.68
CA THR A 15 -67.82 -5.01 61.88
C THR A 15 -66.36 -4.74 61.46
N SER A 16 -66.01 -3.48 61.16
CA SER A 16 -64.60 -3.11 60.97
C SER A 16 -63.90 -2.90 62.31
N CYS A 17 -62.56 -2.98 62.32
CA CYS A 17 -61.77 -2.70 63.51
C CYS A 17 -61.91 -1.25 63.99
N ASP A 18 -62.19 -0.32 63.07
CA ASP A 18 -62.29 1.13 63.30
C ASP A 18 -63.74 1.67 63.45
N SER A 19 -64.77 0.81 63.46
CA SER A 19 -66.16 1.27 63.66
C SER A 19 -66.41 1.69 65.12
N ASP A 20 -67.43 2.53 65.35
CA ASP A 20 -67.93 2.89 66.69
C ASP A 20 -69.26 2.19 67.04
N GLY A 21 -69.79 1.35 66.14
CA GLY A 21 -70.99 0.55 66.36
C GLY A 21 -71.19 -0.56 65.32
N MET A 22 -72.33 -1.25 65.39
CA MET A 22 -72.79 -2.21 64.38
C MET A 22 -74.31 -2.39 64.43
N THR A 23 -74.87 -2.91 63.33
CA THR A 23 -76.24 -3.41 63.27
C THR A 23 -76.30 -4.93 63.48
N CYS A 24 -77.51 -5.45 63.69
CA CYS A 24 -77.78 -6.87 63.85
C CYS A 24 -77.49 -7.64 62.55
N VAL A 25 -76.48 -8.52 62.59
CA VAL A 25 -76.06 -9.32 61.42
C VAL A 25 -77.15 -10.26 60.89
N GLY A 26 -78.10 -10.64 61.75
CA GLY A 26 -79.19 -11.56 61.44
C GLY A 26 -80.09 -11.11 60.27
N LEU A 27 -80.54 -12.09 59.49
CA LEU A 27 -81.31 -11.87 58.27
C LEU A 27 -82.82 -11.82 58.55
N THR A 28 -83.46 -10.78 58.02
CA THR A 28 -84.91 -10.67 57.95
C THR A 28 -85.51 -11.76 57.05
N LYS A 29 -86.84 -11.97 57.13
CA LYS A 29 -87.59 -12.91 56.27
C LYS A 29 -87.50 -12.63 54.75
N LYS A 30 -86.83 -11.55 54.33
CA LYS A 30 -86.56 -11.20 52.92
C LYS A 30 -85.11 -11.48 52.49
N GLY A 31 -84.24 -11.95 53.39
CA GLY A 31 -82.81 -12.15 53.12
C GLY A 31 -81.95 -10.87 53.22
N HIS A 32 -82.51 -9.74 53.66
CA HIS A 32 -81.74 -8.55 54.00
C HIS A 32 -81.29 -8.59 55.47
N HIS A 33 -80.11 -8.08 55.80
CA HIS A 33 -79.67 -7.86 57.19
C HIS A 33 -80.64 -6.97 57.97
N CYS A 34 -80.52 -6.94 59.29
CA CYS A 34 -81.43 -6.21 60.16
C CYS A 34 -80.85 -4.85 60.57
N ASP A 35 -81.53 -3.76 60.20
CA ASP A 35 -81.17 -2.37 60.53
C ASP A 35 -81.29 -2.00 62.03
N ALA A 36 -81.40 -2.99 62.92
CA ALA A 36 -81.42 -2.75 64.36
C ALA A 36 -79.99 -2.58 64.88
N GLU A 37 -79.67 -1.40 65.42
CA GLU A 37 -78.42 -1.14 66.14
C GLU A 37 -78.26 -2.12 67.32
N ILE A 38 -77.02 -2.57 67.56
CA ILE A 38 -76.68 -3.40 68.71
C ILE A 38 -76.31 -2.51 69.90
N GLU A 39 -76.85 -2.83 71.08
CA GLU A 39 -76.59 -2.10 72.33
C GLU A 39 -75.09 -2.03 72.64
N LYS A 40 -74.61 -0.86 73.10
CA LYS A 40 -73.18 -0.58 73.24
C LYS A 40 -72.43 -1.64 74.06
N ASP A 41 -72.98 -2.07 75.19
CA ASP A 41 -72.34 -3.08 76.05
C ASP A 41 -72.16 -4.43 75.33
N SER A 42 -73.07 -4.78 74.41
CA SER A 42 -72.90 -5.94 73.52
C SER A 42 -71.89 -5.66 72.41
N TYR A 43 -71.83 -4.45 71.86
CA TYR A 43 -70.82 -4.08 70.86
C TYR A 43 -69.38 -4.09 71.43
N ASP A 44 -69.17 -3.53 72.62
CA ASP A 44 -67.88 -3.57 73.32
C ASP A 44 -67.49 -5.02 73.66
N THR A 45 -68.47 -5.88 74.02
CA THR A 45 -68.26 -7.32 74.20
C THR A 45 -67.86 -8.02 72.89
N ILE A 46 -68.48 -7.67 71.75
CA ILE A 46 -68.14 -8.18 70.42
C ILE A 46 -66.71 -7.80 70.04
N ARG A 47 -66.31 -6.52 70.21
CA ARG A 47 -64.91 -6.09 69.98
C ARG A 47 -63.94 -6.82 70.89
N ALA A 48 -64.28 -7.05 72.17
CA ALA A 48 -63.42 -7.80 73.09
C ALA A 48 -63.22 -9.26 72.64
N ILE A 49 -64.27 -9.90 72.09
CA ILE A 49 -64.16 -11.25 71.52
C ILE A 49 -63.31 -11.22 70.24
N LEU A 50 -63.59 -10.31 69.29
CA LEU A 50 -62.87 -10.24 68.00
C LEU A 50 -61.37 -9.95 68.19
N ASN A 51 -60.99 -9.03 69.08
CA ASN A 51 -59.59 -8.78 69.43
C ASN A 51 -58.92 -10.03 70.06
N LYS A 52 -59.63 -10.76 70.92
CA LYS A 52 -59.11 -11.98 71.55
C LYS A 52 -58.93 -13.13 70.55
N LEU A 53 -59.81 -13.23 69.56
CA LEU A 53 -59.66 -14.15 68.43
C LEU A 53 -58.42 -13.76 67.64
N GLU A 54 -58.35 -12.53 67.13
CA GLU A 54 -57.25 -12.05 66.26
C GLU A 54 -55.86 -12.09 66.92
N ALA A 55 -55.76 -11.98 68.25
CA ALA A 55 -54.53 -12.16 69.00
C ALA A 55 -54.02 -13.63 69.10
N SER A 56 -54.73 -14.57 68.47
CA SER A 56 -54.45 -16.02 68.48
C SER A 56 -54.31 -16.56 67.05
N THR A 57 -53.78 -17.78 66.90
CA THR A 57 -53.82 -18.53 65.63
C THR A 57 -55.25 -18.97 65.31
N PRO A 58 -55.72 -18.87 64.05
CA PRO A 58 -57.06 -19.30 63.62
C PRO A 58 -57.28 -20.79 63.88
N ASP A 59 -58.18 -21.12 64.81
CA ASP A 59 -58.52 -22.49 65.19
C ASP A 59 -59.99 -22.55 65.66
N ALA A 60 -60.85 -23.13 64.81
CA ALA A 60 -62.28 -23.23 65.09
C ALA A 60 -62.60 -24.17 66.26
N SER A 61 -61.77 -25.18 66.52
CA SER A 61 -61.96 -26.14 67.62
C SER A 61 -61.78 -25.49 69.00
N ARG A 62 -60.93 -24.47 69.07
CA ARG A 62 -60.58 -23.73 70.28
C ARG A 62 -61.65 -22.72 70.71
N TRP A 63 -62.55 -22.33 69.82
CA TRP A 63 -63.44 -21.17 70.01
C TRP A 63 -64.97 -21.38 69.97
N PRO A 64 -65.56 -22.59 70.09
CA PRO A 64 -67.03 -22.73 69.99
C PRO A 64 -67.79 -21.93 71.07
N LYS A 65 -67.20 -21.72 72.25
CA LYS A 65 -67.74 -20.83 73.29
C LYS A 65 -67.65 -19.35 72.91
N SER A 66 -66.54 -18.92 72.29
CA SER A 66 -66.35 -17.53 71.85
C SER A 66 -67.30 -17.18 70.71
N LEU A 67 -67.40 -18.04 69.68
CA LEU A 67 -68.30 -17.85 68.55
C LEU A 67 -69.78 -17.88 68.97
N LYS A 68 -70.16 -18.75 69.91
CA LYS A 68 -71.53 -18.77 70.46
C LYS A 68 -71.88 -17.49 71.24
N ASN A 69 -70.95 -16.96 72.03
CA ASN A 69 -71.17 -15.68 72.71
C ASN A 69 -71.24 -14.53 71.69
N LEU A 70 -70.36 -14.55 70.68
CA LEU A 70 -70.33 -13.59 69.58
C LEU A 70 -71.66 -13.54 68.82
N SER A 71 -72.28 -14.69 68.53
CA SER A 71 -73.55 -14.74 67.77
C SER A 71 -74.73 -14.25 68.61
N VAL A 72 -74.77 -14.59 69.91
CA VAL A 72 -75.77 -14.05 70.85
C VAL A 72 -75.68 -12.53 70.98
N HIS A 73 -74.48 -11.95 71.10
CA HIS A 73 -74.36 -10.49 71.18
C HIS A 73 -74.58 -9.77 69.83
N SER A 74 -74.26 -10.41 68.69
CA SER A 74 -74.41 -9.80 67.35
C SER A 74 -75.85 -9.79 66.82
N LEU A 75 -76.81 -10.36 67.57
CA LEU A 75 -78.20 -10.52 67.16
C LEU A 75 -79.16 -9.72 68.06
N CYS A 76 -80.03 -8.91 67.46
CA CYS A 76 -81.14 -8.33 68.21
C CYS A 76 -82.15 -9.42 68.65
N SER A 77 -82.96 -9.13 69.66
CA SER A 77 -83.91 -10.07 70.28
C SER A 77 -84.87 -10.77 69.30
N ARG A 78 -85.09 -10.20 68.11
CA ARG A 78 -85.96 -10.76 67.05
C ARG A 78 -85.28 -11.83 66.18
N HIS A 79 -83.95 -11.91 66.18
CA HIS A 79 -83.17 -12.81 65.32
C HIS A 79 -82.33 -13.83 66.10
N GLN A 80 -82.39 -13.85 67.44
CA GLN A 80 -81.67 -14.78 68.32
C GLN A 80 -81.80 -16.28 67.94
N SER A 81 -82.86 -16.68 67.24
CA SER A 81 -83.01 -18.04 66.71
C SER A 81 -81.98 -18.43 65.63
N GLN A 82 -81.30 -17.45 65.01
CA GLN A 82 -80.23 -17.65 64.00
C GLN A 82 -78.84 -17.82 64.64
N ALA A 83 -78.74 -17.77 65.97
CA ALA A 83 -77.46 -17.81 66.70
C ALA A 83 -76.69 -19.14 66.52
N SER A 84 -77.37 -20.25 66.19
CA SER A 84 -76.77 -21.53 65.79
C SER A 84 -76.13 -21.46 64.41
N ASP A 85 -76.80 -20.79 63.48
CA ASP A 85 -76.52 -20.90 62.05
C ASP A 85 -75.28 -20.04 61.72
N LEU A 86 -75.22 -18.83 62.32
CA LEU A 86 -74.03 -17.98 62.33
C LEU A 86 -72.81 -18.64 63.00
N VAL A 87 -73.02 -19.47 64.04
CA VAL A 87 -71.90 -20.20 64.66
C VAL A 87 -71.34 -21.24 63.70
N ASN A 88 -72.18 -21.92 62.92
CA ASN A 88 -71.73 -22.87 61.90
C ASN A 88 -71.02 -22.15 60.74
N GLU A 89 -71.59 -21.05 60.26
CA GLU A 89 -71.02 -20.19 59.22
C GLU A 89 -69.64 -19.66 59.62
N TRP A 90 -69.53 -19.00 60.78
CA TRP A 90 -68.26 -18.48 61.30
C TRP A 90 -67.26 -19.58 61.69
N THR A 91 -67.72 -20.78 62.05
CA THR A 91 -66.84 -21.95 62.21
C THR A 91 -66.17 -22.30 60.88
N GLY A 92 -66.92 -22.27 59.77
CA GLY A 92 -66.39 -22.41 58.42
C GLY A 92 -65.41 -21.29 58.05
N CYS A 93 -65.78 -20.02 58.27
CA CYS A 93 -64.91 -18.87 58.01
C CYS A 93 -63.59 -18.93 58.81
N VAL A 94 -63.61 -19.42 60.06
CA VAL A 94 -62.38 -19.64 60.84
C VAL A 94 -61.56 -20.81 60.31
N GLN A 95 -62.19 -21.87 59.79
CA GLN A 95 -61.47 -22.99 59.14
C GLN A 95 -60.79 -22.55 57.84
N GLU A 96 -61.44 -21.71 57.02
CA GLU A 96 -60.85 -21.12 55.83
C GLU A 96 -59.74 -20.11 56.17
N ALA A 97 -59.92 -19.32 57.24
CA ALA A 97 -58.85 -18.48 57.78
C ALA A 97 -57.67 -19.30 58.32
N ALA A 98 -57.91 -20.52 58.83
CA ALA A 98 -56.88 -21.44 59.31
C ALA A 98 -56.04 -21.99 58.15
N THR A 99 -56.67 -22.59 57.13
CA THR A 99 -55.94 -23.07 55.95
C THR A 99 -55.18 -21.94 55.24
N THR A 100 -55.78 -20.75 55.16
CA THR A 100 -55.13 -19.54 54.62
C THR A 100 -53.93 -19.09 55.47
N TYR A 101 -54.01 -19.19 56.80
CA TYR A 101 -52.92 -18.87 57.71
C TYR A 101 -51.77 -19.88 57.58
N ASP A 102 -52.07 -21.17 57.54
CA ASP A 102 -51.09 -22.24 57.42
C ASP A 102 -50.35 -22.17 56.08
N ILE A 103 -51.07 -21.93 54.97
CA ILE A 103 -50.47 -21.68 53.65
C ILE A 103 -49.53 -20.49 53.70
N LYS A 104 -49.95 -19.34 54.25
CA LYS A 104 -49.08 -18.15 54.37
C LYS A 104 -47.87 -18.39 55.28
N SER A 105 -48.03 -19.16 56.35
CA SER A 105 -46.94 -19.52 57.27
C SER A 105 -45.91 -20.40 56.56
N ALA A 106 -46.37 -21.43 55.83
CA ALA A 106 -45.50 -22.30 55.04
C ALA A 106 -44.82 -21.54 53.89
N THR A 107 -45.53 -20.66 53.17
CA THR A 107 -44.93 -19.80 52.14
C THR A 107 -43.87 -18.86 52.73
N LYS A 108 -44.10 -18.31 53.93
CA LYS A 108 -43.09 -17.50 54.63
C LYS A 108 -41.86 -18.32 54.99
N GLN A 109 -42.03 -19.53 55.52
CA GLN A 109 -40.91 -20.43 55.85
C GLN A 109 -40.10 -20.80 54.59
N LEU A 110 -40.78 -21.16 53.49
CA LEU A 110 -40.13 -21.44 52.20
C LEU A 110 -39.41 -20.22 51.60
N GLN A 111 -39.90 -18.99 51.86
CA GLN A 111 -39.18 -17.78 51.46
C GLN A 111 -37.92 -17.56 52.33
N GLU A 112 -38.00 -17.79 53.64
CA GLU A 112 -36.86 -17.68 54.54
C GLU A 112 -35.78 -18.75 54.22
N GLU A 113 -36.19 -19.98 53.88
CA GLU A 113 -35.29 -21.03 53.37
C GLU A 113 -34.68 -20.68 52.00
N LEU A 114 -35.45 -20.07 51.09
CA LEU A 114 -34.97 -19.63 49.78
C LEU A 114 -33.95 -18.48 49.89
N ASP A 115 -34.20 -17.52 50.77
CA ASP A 115 -33.28 -16.41 51.03
C ASP A 115 -31.95 -16.91 51.64
N ASP A 116 -32.01 -17.90 52.54
CA ASP A 116 -30.84 -18.61 53.09
C ASP A 116 -30.02 -19.36 52.01
N GLU A 117 -30.68 -20.07 51.08
CA GLU A 117 -29.99 -20.73 49.95
C GLU A 117 -29.37 -19.72 48.97
N ILE A 118 -30.06 -18.61 48.70
CA ILE A 118 -29.54 -17.51 47.88
C ILE A 118 -28.25 -16.92 48.50
N ASP A 119 -28.17 -16.78 49.82
CA ASP A 119 -26.96 -16.30 50.50
C ASP A 119 -25.85 -17.37 50.59
N LYS A 120 -26.17 -18.66 50.54
CA LYS A 120 -25.17 -19.74 50.34
C LYS A 120 -24.58 -19.69 48.94
N VAL A 121 -25.40 -19.50 47.90
CA VAL A 121 -24.92 -19.38 46.51
C VAL A 121 -23.94 -18.21 46.37
N LYS A 122 -24.26 -17.02 46.89
CA LYS A 122 -23.36 -15.85 46.89
C LYS A 122 -22.02 -16.13 47.58
N GLN A 123 -22.00 -16.95 48.63
CA GLN A 123 -20.76 -17.36 49.29
C GLN A 123 -19.93 -18.30 48.43
N LEU A 124 -20.56 -19.24 47.72
CA LEU A 124 -19.89 -20.14 46.78
C LEU A 124 -19.34 -19.39 45.56
N GLU A 125 -20.11 -18.47 44.96
CA GLU A 125 -19.66 -17.59 43.87
C GLU A 125 -18.38 -16.83 44.25
N LYS A 126 -18.36 -16.22 45.44
CA LYS A 126 -17.20 -15.50 45.98
C LYS A 126 -16.00 -16.40 46.31
N ILE A 127 -16.22 -17.69 46.57
CA ILE A 127 -15.16 -18.68 46.72
C ILE A 127 -14.59 -19.05 45.34
N VAL A 128 -15.44 -19.27 44.33
CA VAL A 128 -15.04 -19.55 42.95
C VAL A 128 -14.26 -18.37 42.37
N GLU A 129 -14.78 -17.14 42.44
CA GLU A 129 -14.10 -15.91 41.98
C GLU A 129 -12.68 -15.80 42.57
N LYS A 130 -12.52 -16.13 43.85
CA LYS A 130 -11.22 -16.12 44.55
C LYS A 130 -10.28 -17.23 44.07
N PHE A 131 -10.79 -18.43 43.77
CA PHE A 131 -9.99 -19.52 43.21
C PHE A 131 -9.60 -19.28 41.75
N GLU A 132 -10.50 -18.75 40.93
CA GLU A 132 -10.23 -18.35 39.55
C GLU A 132 -9.19 -17.23 39.51
N SER A 133 -9.43 -16.12 40.24
CA SER A 133 -8.48 -15.00 40.32
C SER A 133 -7.08 -15.44 40.77
N ARG A 134 -7.00 -16.39 41.70
CA ARG A 134 -5.72 -16.91 42.20
C ARG A 134 -5.05 -17.88 41.23
N GLY A 135 -5.77 -18.90 40.75
CA GLY A 135 -5.21 -19.91 39.85
C GLY A 135 -4.82 -19.33 38.50
N ILE A 136 -5.61 -18.37 37.97
CA ILE A 136 -5.29 -17.65 36.75
C ILE A 136 -4.06 -16.75 36.95
N ALA A 137 -3.89 -16.10 38.11
CA ALA A 137 -2.69 -15.29 38.39
C ALA A 137 -1.43 -16.16 38.59
N GLU A 138 -1.53 -17.27 39.32
CA GLU A 138 -0.43 -18.22 39.54
C GLU A 138 0.02 -18.85 38.20
N LEU A 139 -0.93 -19.24 37.33
CA LEU A 139 -0.61 -19.74 35.98
C LEU A 139 -0.04 -18.67 35.03
N HIS A 140 -0.50 -17.41 35.10
CA HIS A 140 0.12 -16.34 34.29
C HIS A 140 1.56 -16.07 34.72
N ALA A 141 1.85 -16.07 36.03
CA ALA A 141 3.21 -15.92 36.52
C ALA A 141 4.13 -17.08 36.07
N GLU A 142 3.66 -18.33 36.14
CA GLU A 142 4.40 -19.49 35.62
C GLU A 142 4.63 -19.40 34.10
N ILE A 143 3.64 -18.90 33.34
CA ILE A 143 3.77 -18.66 31.90
C ILE A 143 4.77 -17.52 31.59
N GLU A 144 4.80 -16.45 32.37
CA GLU A 144 5.75 -15.35 32.22
C GLU A 144 7.18 -15.79 32.55
N ASP A 145 7.39 -16.53 33.65
CA ASP A 145 8.70 -17.11 34.00
C ASP A 145 9.20 -18.09 32.92
N LEU A 146 8.33 -18.96 32.40
CA LEU A 146 8.68 -19.89 31.31
C LEU A 146 8.97 -19.15 29.99
N GLN A 147 8.31 -18.03 29.71
CA GLN A 147 8.64 -17.19 28.55
C GLN A 147 9.97 -16.45 28.74
N ALA A 148 10.25 -15.95 29.96
CA ALA A 148 11.51 -15.30 30.29
C ALA A 148 12.70 -16.27 30.20
N GLN A 149 12.55 -17.50 30.73
CA GLN A 149 13.55 -18.56 30.59
C GLN A 149 13.80 -18.89 29.12
N ARG A 150 12.73 -19.14 28.33
CA ARG A 150 12.87 -19.44 26.90
C ARG A 150 13.52 -18.30 26.11
N ALA A 151 13.27 -17.04 26.48
CA ALA A 151 13.92 -15.89 25.86
C ALA A 151 15.42 -15.82 26.22
N ALA A 152 15.79 -16.18 27.45
CA ALA A 152 17.20 -16.30 27.87
C ALA A 152 17.91 -17.44 27.11
N ASP A 153 17.31 -18.63 27.05
CA ASP A 153 17.83 -19.80 26.31
C ASP A 153 18.05 -19.47 24.82
N GLN A 154 17.08 -18.79 24.19
CA GLN A 154 17.20 -18.32 22.81
C GLN A 154 18.29 -17.24 22.64
N GLN A 155 18.47 -16.36 23.63
CA GLN A 155 19.54 -15.38 23.59
C GLN A 155 20.93 -16.02 23.77
N GLU A 156 21.04 -17.08 24.58
CA GLU A 156 22.29 -17.82 24.76
C GLU A 156 22.66 -18.62 23.50
N HIS A 157 21.72 -19.41 22.97
CA HIS A 157 21.95 -20.16 21.73
C HIS A 157 22.18 -19.24 20.51
N SER A 158 21.56 -18.05 20.45
CA SER A 158 21.90 -17.09 19.38
C SER A 158 23.32 -16.53 19.50
N LYS A 159 23.86 -16.34 20.71
CA LYS A 159 25.28 -15.96 20.91
C LYS A 159 26.21 -17.08 20.43
N GLU A 160 25.94 -18.31 20.86
CA GLU A 160 26.66 -19.52 20.45
C GLU A 160 26.72 -19.66 18.92
N VAL A 161 25.56 -19.64 18.25
CA VAL A 161 25.48 -19.71 16.77
C VAL A 161 26.18 -18.54 16.07
N THR A 162 26.14 -17.31 16.63
CA THR A 162 26.92 -16.20 16.06
C THR A 162 28.42 -16.35 16.28
N GLN A 163 28.85 -16.91 17.41
CA GLN A 163 30.25 -17.17 17.70
C GLN A 163 30.81 -18.25 16.78
N ASP A 164 30.13 -19.39 16.65
CA ASP A 164 30.51 -20.48 15.73
C ASP A 164 30.59 -19.99 14.28
N ARG A 165 29.60 -19.19 13.84
CA ARG A 165 29.63 -18.59 12.49
C ARG A 165 30.80 -17.64 12.30
N ASP A 166 31.12 -16.82 13.31
CA ASP A 166 32.20 -15.85 13.23
C ASP A 166 33.58 -16.54 13.34
N ASP A 167 33.69 -17.67 14.04
CA ASP A 167 34.89 -18.53 14.04
C ASP A 167 35.05 -19.30 12.71
N LEU A 168 33.97 -19.80 12.12
CA LEU A 168 33.98 -20.35 10.75
C LEU A 168 34.39 -19.29 9.71
N LEU A 169 33.91 -18.04 9.83
CA LEU A 169 34.33 -16.93 8.96
C LEU A 169 35.83 -16.61 9.10
N LYS A 170 36.38 -16.64 10.32
CA LYS A 170 37.83 -16.48 10.54
C LYS A 170 38.62 -17.60 9.85
N GLU A 171 38.14 -18.84 9.90
CA GLU A 171 38.80 -19.98 9.26
C GLU A 171 38.68 -19.94 7.74
N VAL A 172 37.54 -19.55 7.17
CA VAL A 172 37.40 -19.30 5.72
C VAL A 172 38.38 -18.22 5.26
N ILE A 173 38.45 -17.07 5.94
CA ILE A 173 39.41 -16.00 5.61
C ILE A 173 40.87 -16.47 5.78
N ARG A 174 41.14 -17.39 6.72
CA ARG A 174 42.47 -18.03 6.87
C ARG A 174 42.81 -18.94 5.70
N LEU A 175 41.83 -19.67 5.15
CA LEU A 175 42.00 -20.54 4.00
C LEU A 175 42.09 -19.76 2.68
N GLU A 176 41.28 -18.72 2.48
CA GLU A 176 41.35 -17.81 1.33
C GLU A 176 42.75 -17.20 1.22
N ARG A 177 43.27 -16.60 2.30
CA ARG A 177 44.64 -16.04 2.31
C ARG A 177 45.75 -17.05 2.06
N ARG A 178 45.53 -18.34 2.38
CA ARG A 178 46.48 -19.41 2.02
C ARG A 178 46.37 -19.77 0.55
N LEU A 179 45.17 -19.74 -0.02
CA LEU A 179 44.95 -19.94 -1.45
C LEU A 179 45.62 -18.81 -2.26
N ASP A 180 45.42 -17.55 -1.85
CA ASP A 180 46.06 -16.37 -2.47
C ASP A 180 47.59 -16.51 -2.48
N LEU A 181 48.20 -16.83 -1.33
CA LEU A 181 49.65 -17.03 -1.21
C LEU A 181 50.16 -18.20 -2.07
N CYS A 182 49.37 -19.25 -2.28
CA CYS A 182 49.70 -20.33 -3.20
C CYS A 182 49.60 -19.88 -4.67
N VAL A 183 48.60 -19.08 -5.04
CA VAL A 183 48.43 -18.55 -6.41
C VAL A 183 49.52 -17.53 -6.76
N ASP A 184 49.87 -16.61 -5.86
CA ASP A 184 50.98 -15.67 -6.05
C ASP A 184 52.31 -16.42 -6.26
N SER A 185 52.55 -17.50 -5.49
CA SER A 185 53.74 -18.34 -5.65
C SER A 185 53.78 -19.14 -6.97
N PHE A 186 52.64 -19.26 -7.64
CA PHE A 186 52.47 -20.01 -8.88
C PHE A 186 52.74 -19.13 -10.10
N ASP A 187 52.16 -17.94 -10.18
CA ASP A 187 52.37 -17.02 -11.31
C ASP A 187 53.83 -16.55 -11.42
N ASP A 188 54.49 -16.23 -10.30
CA ASP A 188 55.89 -15.80 -10.26
C ASP A 188 56.84 -16.89 -10.82
N SER A 189 56.46 -18.18 -10.69
CA SER A 189 57.20 -19.31 -11.26
C SER A 189 57.08 -19.46 -12.79
N THR A 190 56.08 -18.82 -13.42
CA THR A 190 55.85 -18.90 -14.88
C THR A 190 56.44 -17.73 -15.64
N HIS A 191 56.65 -16.58 -14.99
CA HIS A 191 56.94 -15.34 -15.68
C HIS A 191 58.43 -15.10 -15.99
N GLU A 192 59.35 -15.87 -15.42
CA GLU A 192 60.80 -15.75 -15.62
C GLU A 192 61.35 -16.53 -16.85
N SER A 193 60.48 -17.20 -17.62
CA SER A 193 60.89 -18.10 -18.73
C SER A 193 60.71 -17.53 -20.15
N TYR A 194 60.57 -16.20 -20.33
CA TYR A 194 60.32 -15.63 -21.67
C TYR A 194 60.95 -14.25 -21.93
N ASN A 195 62.30 -14.16 -21.96
CA ASN A 195 63.06 -13.28 -22.89
C ASN A 195 64.60 -13.37 -22.72
N SER A 196 65.26 -14.37 -23.31
CA SER A 196 66.69 -14.28 -23.66
C SER A 196 67.12 -15.27 -24.75
N ASP A 197 66.67 -15.06 -26.00
CA ASP A 197 67.27 -15.72 -27.15
C ASP A 197 68.67 -15.11 -27.43
N THR A 198 69.74 -15.88 -27.25
CA THR A 198 70.76 -16.08 -28.30
C THR A 198 71.84 -17.14 -27.96
N ASP A 199 71.67 -18.31 -28.60
CA ASP A 199 72.70 -18.96 -29.42
C ASP A 199 73.80 -19.88 -28.77
N LYS A 200 73.93 -21.07 -29.40
CA LYS A 200 75.01 -22.09 -29.33
C LYS A 200 75.31 -22.89 -28.04
N SER A 201 74.84 -24.14 -28.12
CA SER A 201 75.54 -25.38 -27.79
C SER A 201 76.00 -25.65 -26.35
N PHE A 202 75.27 -26.55 -25.67
CA PHE A 202 75.84 -27.87 -25.38
C PHE A 202 74.75 -28.96 -25.36
N THR A 203 75.14 -30.23 -25.44
CA THR A 203 74.24 -31.39 -25.39
C THR A 203 74.12 -31.96 -23.97
N SER A 204 73.04 -32.71 -23.72
CA SER A 204 72.85 -33.62 -22.58
C SER A 204 72.65 -33.03 -21.18
N THR A 205 71.37 -32.86 -20.78
CA THR A 205 70.76 -33.44 -19.55
C THR A 205 69.29 -32.96 -19.39
N LYS A 206 68.41 -33.29 -20.35
CA LYS A 206 67.01 -32.80 -20.37
C LYS A 206 65.99 -33.83 -19.86
N THR A 207 66.27 -34.44 -18.70
CA THR A 207 65.43 -35.50 -18.09
C THR A 207 65.22 -35.34 -16.59
N ASP A 208 66.05 -34.55 -15.92
CA ASP A 208 66.13 -34.58 -14.46
C ASP A 208 65.40 -33.38 -13.83
N ASP A 209 65.40 -32.21 -14.50
CA ASP A 209 64.70 -31.00 -14.04
C ASP A 209 63.19 -31.05 -14.31
N GLU A 210 62.77 -31.60 -15.45
CA GLU A 210 61.34 -31.84 -15.74
C GLU A 210 60.73 -32.81 -14.72
N ASN A 211 61.48 -33.84 -14.29
CA ASN A 211 61.10 -34.71 -13.18
C ASN A 211 61.04 -33.97 -11.82
N ARG A 212 61.92 -32.99 -11.62
CA ARG A 212 62.01 -32.23 -10.35
C ARG A 212 60.81 -31.32 -10.14
N GLN A 213 60.37 -30.61 -11.19
CA GLN A 213 59.12 -29.86 -11.16
C GLN A 213 57.91 -30.79 -10.99
N LEU A 214 57.89 -31.96 -11.65
CA LEU A 214 56.82 -32.95 -11.47
C LEU A 214 56.70 -33.44 -10.01
N THR A 215 57.82 -33.67 -9.32
CA THR A 215 57.80 -34.08 -7.91
C THR A 215 57.38 -32.97 -6.94
N LEU A 216 57.68 -31.70 -7.22
CA LEU A 216 57.18 -30.56 -6.42
C LEU A 216 55.66 -30.40 -6.59
N TRP A 217 55.16 -30.50 -7.81
CA TRP A 217 53.72 -30.48 -8.10
C TRP A 217 52.97 -31.65 -7.45
N GLN A 218 53.54 -32.85 -7.47
CA GLN A 218 52.97 -34.00 -6.76
C GLN A 218 52.99 -33.80 -5.23
N GLY A 219 54.01 -33.14 -4.68
CA GLY A 219 54.06 -32.78 -3.25
C GLY A 219 52.93 -31.84 -2.83
N GLY A 220 52.81 -30.68 -3.49
CA GLY A 220 51.77 -29.68 -3.18
C GLY A 220 50.35 -30.20 -3.44
N GLY A 221 50.16 -31.00 -4.50
CA GLY A 221 48.88 -31.67 -4.76
C GLY A 221 48.46 -32.65 -3.65
N ILE A 222 49.42 -33.37 -3.05
CA ILE A 222 49.13 -34.29 -1.93
C ILE A 222 48.75 -33.51 -0.67
N GLU A 223 49.41 -32.38 -0.34
CA GLU A 223 49.00 -31.56 0.81
C GLU A 223 47.61 -30.93 0.61
N PHE A 224 47.31 -30.42 -0.59
CA PHE A 224 45.98 -29.88 -0.88
C PHE A 224 44.88 -30.97 -0.89
N GLU A 225 45.16 -32.17 -1.41
CA GLU A 225 44.25 -33.31 -1.24
C GLU A 225 44.06 -33.68 0.24
N TYR A 226 45.10 -33.59 1.07
CA TYR A 226 45.02 -33.90 2.50
C TYR A 226 44.14 -32.89 3.24
N GLU A 227 44.31 -31.59 2.97
CA GLU A 227 43.48 -30.55 3.58
C GLU A 227 42.04 -30.55 3.07
N LEU A 228 41.82 -30.82 1.77
CA LEU A 228 40.48 -30.99 1.23
C LEU A 228 39.78 -32.23 1.83
N ARG A 229 40.52 -33.33 2.03
CA ARG A 229 40.01 -34.56 2.65
C ARG A 229 39.77 -34.38 4.16
N ASP A 230 40.58 -33.59 4.86
CA ASP A 230 40.32 -33.22 6.26
C ASP A 230 39.12 -32.27 6.38
N ALA A 231 38.96 -31.29 5.48
CA ALA A 231 37.77 -30.43 5.42
C ALA A 231 36.48 -31.24 5.14
N GLN A 232 36.55 -32.23 4.24
CA GLN A 232 35.48 -33.21 4.00
C GLN A 232 35.21 -34.07 5.24
N LEU A 233 36.26 -34.55 5.92
CA LEU A 233 36.13 -35.33 7.15
C LEU A 233 35.46 -34.51 8.27
N ARG A 234 35.81 -33.22 8.42
CA ARG A 234 35.18 -32.29 9.38
C ARG A 234 33.71 -32.02 9.03
N THR A 235 33.37 -31.83 7.74
CA THR A 235 31.95 -31.69 7.35
C THR A 235 31.15 -32.96 7.58
N GLN A 236 31.76 -34.14 7.37
CA GLN A 236 31.12 -35.42 7.69
C GLN A 236 30.99 -35.65 9.20
N GLN A 237 31.96 -35.22 10.01
CA GLN A 237 31.85 -35.22 11.47
C GLN A 237 30.74 -34.30 11.98
N LEU A 238 30.57 -33.12 11.37
CA LEU A 238 29.47 -32.20 11.70
C LEU A 238 28.10 -32.77 11.28
N ALA A 239 27.99 -33.42 10.12
CA ALA A 239 26.77 -34.12 9.71
C ALA A 239 26.40 -35.22 10.73
N ASN A 240 27.33 -36.12 11.04
CA ASN A 240 27.13 -37.16 12.05
C ASN A 240 26.77 -36.57 13.44
N ARG A 241 27.23 -35.35 13.76
CA ARG A 241 26.91 -34.67 15.03
C ARG A 241 25.49 -34.11 15.04
N VAL A 242 24.96 -33.66 13.91
CA VAL A 242 23.55 -33.29 13.75
C VAL A 242 22.66 -34.52 13.91
N ASP A 243 22.99 -35.64 13.26
CA ASP A 243 22.23 -36.89 13.36
C ASP A 243 22.10 -37.37 14.83
N ILE A 244 23.19 -37.30 15.60
CA ILE A 244 23.21 -37.62 17.04
C ILE A 244 22.30 -36.68 17.84
N LEU A 245 22.32 -35.37 17.55
CA LEU A 245 21.47 -34.40 18.24
C LEU A 245 19.97 -34.57 17.91
N GLU A 246 19.64 -34.96 16.68
CA GLU A 246 18.27 -35.35 16.33
C GLU A 246 17.82 -36.63 17.06
N GLU A 247 18.70 -37.63 17.21
CA GLU A 247 18.41 -38.84 17.98
C GLU A 247 18.24 -38.55 19.48
N GLU A 248 19.08 -37.70 20.09
CA GLU A 248 18.94 -37.25 21.48
C GLU A 248 17.63 -36.49 21.70
N LEU A 249 17.27 -35.58 20.79
CA LEU A 249 16.02 -34.80 20.84
C LEU A 249 14.78 -35.69 20.62
N SER A 250 14.90 -36.75 19.80
CA SER A 250 13.89 -37.80 19.66
C SER A 250 13.72 -38.60 20.96
N HIS A 251 14.82 -38.97 21.62
CA HIS A 251 14.79 -39.66 22.91
C HIS A 251 14.14 -38.84 24.02
N GLU A 252 14.40 -37.52 24.10
CA GLU A 252 13.76 -36.68 25.14
C GLU A 252 12.27 -36.45 24.89
N ARG A 253 11.84 -36.37 23.62
CA ARG A 253 10.42 -36.42 23.24
C ARG A 253 9.76 -37.74 23.69
N ALA A 254 10.44 -38.88 23.50
CA ALA A 254 9.95 -40.18 23.95
C ALA A 254 9.87 -40.30 25.48
N ARG A 255 10.88 -39.82 26.22
CA ARG A 255 10.87 -39.73 27.70
C ARG A 255 9.71 -38.86 28.20
N SER A 256 9.49 -37.70 27.58
CA SER A 256 8.40 -36.79 27.91
C SER A 256 7.02 -37.43 27.71
N SER A 257 6.82 -38.11 26.57
CA SER A 257 5.60 -38.89 26.31
C SER A 257 5.37 -40.01 27.35
N CYS A 258 6.42 -40.76 27.70
CA CYS A 258 6.36 -41.80 28.73
C CYS A 258 5.96 -41.25 30.12
N ARG A 259 6.43 -40.06 30.49
CA ARG A 259 6.04 -39.37 31.74
C ARG A 259 4.55 -39.02 31.74
N ILE A 260 4.01 -38.53 30.61
CA ILE A 260 2.58 -38.19 30.47
C ILE A 260 1.72 -39.44 30.66
N SER A 261 1.95 -40.53 29.92
CA SER A 261 1.13 -41.75 30.05
C SER A 261 1.30 -42.48 31.38
N THR A 262 2.38 -42.20 32.12
CA THR A 262 2.52 -42.66 33.50
C THR A 262 1.62 -41.89 34.47
N LEU A 263 1.36 -40.59 34.21
CA LEU A 263 0.43 -39.78 34.99
C LEU A 263 -1.03 -40.14 34.67
N GLU A 264 -1.38 -40.27 33.39
CA GLU A 264 -2.71 -40.71 32.92
C GLU A 264 -3.13 -42.02 33.59
N ARG A 265 -2.26 -43.03 33.58
CA ARG A 265 -2.53 -44.33 34.23
C ARG A 265 -2.69 -44.22 35.74
N ARG A 266 -2.00 -43.30 36.42
CA ARG A 266 -2.16 -43.07 37.87
C ARG A 266 -3.49 -42.39 38.21
N LEU A 267 -4.00 -41.55 37.31
CA LEU A 267 -5.30 -40.89 37.46
C LEU A 267 -6.44 -41.93 37.30
N GLN A 268 -6.37 -42.77 36.26
CA GLN A 268 -7.33 -43.85 36.01
C GLN A 268 -7.38 -44.92 37.13
N ILE A 269 -6.24 -45.18 37.79
CA ILE A 269 -6.19 -46.03 39.00
C ILE A 269 -6.94 -45.40 40.17
N LYS A 270 -6.95 -44.06 40.31
CA LYS A 270 -7.67 -43.37 41.39
C LYS A 270 -9.18 -43.30 41.13
N GLU A 271 -9.60 -43.15 39.88
CA GLU A 271 -11.01 -43.22 39.50
C GLU A 271 -11.62 -44.61 39.84
N THR A 272 -10.89 -45.68 39.51
CA THR A 272 -11.32 -47.07 39.79
C THR A 272 -11.20 -47.48 41.26
N GLU A 273 -10.37 -46.81 42.05
CA GLU A 273 -10.32 -46.99 43.51
C GLU A 273 -11.52 -46.34 44.21
N CYS A 274 -12.02 -45.20 43.69
CA CYS A 274 -13.24 -44.55 44.19
C CYS A 274 -14.50 -45.38 43.93
N THR A 275 -14.64 -46.04 42.77
CA THR A 275 -15.83 -46.90 42.50
C THR A 275 -15.86 -48.13 43.40
N ARG A 276 -14.71 -48.78 43.63
CA ARG A 276 -14.62 -49.96 44.51
C ARG A 276 -15.06 -49.66 45.95
N LEU A 277 -14.74 -48.47 46.46
CA LEU A 277 -15.14 -48.04 47.82
C LEU A 277 -16.65 -47.76 47.94
N ALA A 278 -17.35 -47.43 46.86
CA ALA A 278 -18.81 -47.33 46.86
C ALA A 278 -19.49 -48.70 46.95
N GLU A 279 -18.97 -49.71 46.25
CA GLU A 279 -19.46 -51.10 46.27
C GLU A 279 -19.18 -51.81 47.61
N GLU A 280 -18.05 -51.50 48.26
CA GLU A 280 -17.69 -52.05 49.57
C GLU A 280 -18.64 -51.54 50.68
N SER A 281 -19.32 -50.41 50.48
CA SER A 281 -20.32 -49.86 51.40
C SER A 281 -21.68 -50.56 51.34
N THR A 282 -22.10 -51.11 50.20
CA THR A 282 -23.40 -51.81 50.07
C THR A 282 -23.36 -53.24 50.62
N PHE A 283 -22.19 -53.90 50.57
CA PHE A 283 -22.05 -55.29 51.05
C PHE A 283 -22.20 -55.44 52.58
N LEU A 284 -21.92 -54.40 53.37
CA LEU A 284 -21.92 -54.46 54.84
C LEU A 284 -23.32 -54.34 55.48
N HIS A 285 -24.36 -53.97 54.74
CA HIS A 285 -25.73 -53.88 55.28
C HIS A 285 -26.54 -55.18 55.19
N GLN A 286 -26.06 -56.21 54.47
CA GLN A 286 -26.83 -57.42 54.19
C GLN A 286 -26.41 -58.64 55.05
N ARG A 287 -25.94 -58.41 56.29
CA ARG A 287 -25.37 -59.46 57.16
C ARG A 287 -25.75 -59.35 58.64
N TYR A 288 -26.88 -58.72 58.98
CA TYR A 288 -27.27 -58.48 60.37
C TYR A 288 -28.53 -59.23 60.85
N ASP A 289 -29.37 -59.75 59.94
CA ASP A 289 -30.71 -60.24 60.29
C ASP A 289 -30.83 -61.77 60.52
N ASP A 290 -29.82 -62.58 60.15
CA ASP A 290 -29.88 -64.05 60.22
C ASP A 290 -29.57 -64.62 61.63
N THR A 291 -30.37 -64.29 62.65
CA THR A 291 -30.26 -65.01 63.96
C THR A 291 -31.55 -65.20 64.76
N SER A 292 -31.82 -66.48 65.11
CA SER A 292 -32.57 -66.98 66.27
C SER A 292 -34.11 -67.14 66.22
N LEU A 293 -34.57 -68.40 66.08
CA LEU A 293 -35.89 -68.89 66.51
C LEU A 293 -35.86 -70.43 66.73
N GLY A 294 -36.42 -70.95 67.85
CA GLY A 294 -37.04 -72.30 67.89
C GLY A 294 -36.69 -73.33 68.99
N LEU A 295 -37.72 -73.70 69.79
CA LEU A 295 -38.17 -75.07 70.20
C LEU A 295 -37.46 -75.94 71.29
N GLY A 296 -38.28 -76.60 72.15
CA GLY A 296 -38.22 -78.09 72.27
C GLY A 296 -38.40 -78.80 73.65
N ASN A 297 -39.62 -79.29 73.96
CA ASN A 297 -40.09 -80.01 75.19
C ASN A 297 -39.54 -81.44 75.51
N ALA A 298 -39.96 -82.00 76.68
CA ALA A 298 -40.03 -83.42 77.10
C ALA A 298 -41.11 -83.57 78.24
N MET A 299 -41.58 -84.70 78.82
CA MET A 299 -41.35 -86.17 78.67
C MET A 299 -42.54 -87.02 79.28
N GLU A 300 -42.32 -88.31 79.59
CA GLU A 300 -43.23 -89.43 79.98
C GLU A 300 -42.96 -89.95 81.44
N GLU A 301 -43.60 -90.96 82.10
CA GLU A 301 -44.94 -91.64 82.13
C GLU A 301 -44.92 -92.77 83.25
N THR A 302 -46.02 -93.52 83.48
CA THR A 302 -46.16 -94.93 83.97
C THR A 302 -46.44 -95.33 85.45
N ASP A 303 -47.58 -96.03 85.59
CA ASP A 303 -47.85 -97.31 86.29
C ASP A 303 -47.64 -97.58 87.80
N ARG A 304 -48.68 -98.20 88.42
CA ARG A 304 -48.78 -99.69 88.59
C ARG A 304 -49.74 -100.14 89.71
N GLY A 305 -50.82 -100.83 89.34
CA GLY A 305 -51.86 -101.28 90.29
C GLY A 305 -51.53 -102.54 91.11
N ARG A 306 -52.48 -102.95 91.98
CA ARG A 306 -52.55 -104.31 92.52
C ARG A 306 -53.96 -104.66 93.00
N LEU A 307 -54.59 -105.61 92.30
CA LEU A 307 -55.88 -106.21 92.64
C LEU A 307 -55.77 -107.16 93.86
N GLU A 308 -56.92 -107.35 94.52
CA GLU A 308 -57.36 -108.65 95.07
C GLU A 308 -56.43 -109.39 96.04
N LEU A 309 -56.23 -108.85 97.25
CA LEU A 309 -55.87 -109.71 98.39
C LEU A 309 -57.12 -110.43 98.94
N ALA A 310 -57.61 -111.42 98.18
CA ALA A 310 -58.37 -112.58 98.66
C ALA A 310 -59.58 -112.37 99.62
N ASN A 311 -60.30 -111.26 99.47
CA ASN A 311 -61.71 -111.22 99.02
C ASN A 311 -62.82 -112.00 99.80
N LEU A 312 -62.54 -112.79 100.83
CA LEU A 312 -63.57 -113.57 101.57
C LEU A 312 -63.44 -113.54 103.11
N LYS A 313 -62.42 -112.88 103.65
CA LYS A 313 -62.51 -112.28 105.00
C LYS A 313 -63.04 -110.83 104.91
N SER A 314 -62.72 -110.16 103.80
CA SER A 314 -63.33 -108.92 103.31
C SER A 314 -64.76 -109.15 102.80
N MET A 315 -65.68 -109.55 103.69
CA MET A 315 -67.12 -109.53 103.37
C MET A 315 -68.06 -109.17 104.54
N MET A 316 -67.66 -109.39 105.81
CA MET A 316 -68.44 -108.94 106.97
C MET A 316 -67.90 -107.65 107.60
N GLU A 317 -66.58 -107.58 107.84
CA GLU A 317 -65.93 -106.30 108.11
C GLU A 317 -66.13 -105.33 106.93
N GLU A 318 -66.25 -105.87 105.72
CA GLU A 318 -66.52 -105.15 104.47
C GLU A 318 -67.84 -104.36 104.48
N ASN A 319 -68.83 -104.69 105.32
CA ASN A 319 -70.10 -103.93 105.33
C ASN A 319 -70.06 -102.72 106.28
N HIS A 320 -69.36 -102.83 107.42
CA HIS A 320 -69.09 -101.66 108.28
C HIS A 320 -67.92 -100.82 107.74
N ARG A 321 -66.91 -101.44 107.11
CA ARG A 321 -65.98 -100.70 106.26
C ARG A 321 -66.68 -100.16 105.02
N SER A 322 -67.65 -100.82 104.39
CA SER A 322 -68.36 -100.20 103.25
C SER A 322 -69.08 -98.94 103.70
N LEU A 323 -69.75 -98.92 104.86
CA LEU A 323 -70.39 -97.67 105.31
C LEU A 323 -69.34 -96.59 105.64
N ALA A 324 -68.34 -96.89 106.47
CA ALA A 324 -67.31 -95.90 106.82
C ALA A 324 -66.40 -95.52 105.64
N SER A 325 -66.26 -96.41 104.65
CA SER A 325 -65.52 -96.20 103.40
C SER A 325 -66.37 -95.54 102.32
N THR A 326 -67.70 -95.63 102.33
CA THR A 326 -68.55 -94.79 101.46
C THR A 326 -68.71 -93.42 102.07
N GLU A 327 -68.70 -93.26 103.40
CA GLU A 327 -68.57 -91.96 104.06
C GLU A 327 -67.18 -91.34 103.80
N LEU A 328 -66.10 -92.13 103.91
CA LEU A 328 -64.76 -91.67 103.55
C LEU A 328 -64.60 -91.44 102.04
N GLN A 329 -65.17 -92.28 101.17
CA GLN A 329 -65.18 -92.04 99.71
C GLN A 329 -66.07 -90.86 99.35
N LEU A 330 -67.14 -90.55 100.10
CA LEU A 330 -67.95 -89.35 99.88
C LEU A 330 -67.22 -88.10 100.36
N ALA A 331 -66.47 -88.18 101.47
CA ALA A 331 -65.59 -87.11 101.93
C ALA A 331 -64.42 -86.89 100.97
N THR A 332 -63.75 -87.96 100.53
CA THR A 332 -62.68 -87.93 99.52
C THR A 332 -63.21 -87.44 98.18
N ALA A 333 -64.32 -87.97 97.66
CA ALA A 333 -64.93 -87.49 96.42
C ALA A 333 -65.46 -86.06 96.53
N SER A 334 -65.90 -85.60 97.72
CA SER A 334 -66.24 -84.20 97.96
C SER A 334 -64.98 -83.31 98.02
N GLN A 335 -63.86 -83.82 98.50
CA GLN A 335 -62.56 -83.13 98.51
C GLN A 335 -61.93 -83.11 97.11
N GLU A 336 -62.04 -84.19 96.34
CA GLU A 336 -61.65 -84.31 94.94
C GLU A 336 -62.56 -83.44 94.05
N LEU A 337 -63.87 -83.38 94.30
CA LEU A 337 -64.79 -82.46 93.62
C LEU A 337 -64.48 -81.01 93.99
N SER A 338 -64.09 -80.72 95.23
CA SER A 338 -63.63 -79.39 95.64
C SER A 338 -62.28 -79.02 95.03
N ALA A 339 -61.38 -79.99 94.83
CA ALA A 339 -60.09 -79.80 94.16
C ALA A 339 -60.29 -79.59 92.66
N ALA A 340 -61.10 -80.43 91.99
CA ALA A 340 -61.48 -80.28 90.60
C ALA A 340 -62.26 -78.97 90.35
N HIS A 341 -63.06 -78.50 91.30
CA HIS A 341 -63.65 -77.15 91.23
C HIS A 341 -62.60 -76.04 91.38
N LEU A 342 -61.59 -76.20 92.24
CA LEU A 342 -60.49 -75.25 92.37
C LEU A 342 -59.66 -75.21 91.07
N GLU A 343 -59.25 -76.37 90.54
CA GLU A 343 -58.59 -76.52 89.24
C GLU A 343 -59.45 -75.96 88.09
N LEU A 344 -60.77 -76.12 88.13
CA LEU A 344 -61.67 -75.51 87.15
C LEU A 344 -61.71 -73.98 87.29
N THR A 345 -61.64 -73.42 88.50
CA THR A 345 -61.51 -71.96 88.70
C THR A 345 -60.14 -71.43 88.28
N GLU A 346 -59.07 -72.19 88.50
CA GLU A 346 -57.71 -71.82 88.10
C GLU A 346 -57.55 -71.90 86.57
N THR A 347 -57.99 -72.99 85.93
CA THR A 347 -57.97 -73.12 84.47
C THR A 347 -58.88 -72.12 83.77
N THR A 348 -60.04 -71.75 84.34
CA THR A 348 -60.88 -70.68 83.78
C THR A 348 -60.27 -69.29 84.00
N ALA A 349 -59.54 -69.05 85.09
CA ALA A 349 -58.76 -67.82 85.29
C ALA A 349 -57.58 -67.72 84.30
N LEU A 350 -56.83 -68.81 84.09
CA LEU A 350 -55.76 -68.89 83.09
C LEU A 350 -56.30 -68.71 81.66
N LEU A 351 -57.47 -69.28 81.35
CA LEU A 351 -58.13 -69.12 80.05
C LEU A 351 -58.68 -67.69 79.85
N ALA A 352 -59.08 -67.01 80.92
CA ALA A 352 -59.43 -65.58 80.88
C ALA A 352 -58.19 -64.69 80.66
N ALA A 353 -57.07 -65.00 81.32
CA ALA A 353 -55.79 -64.32 81.10
C ALA A 353 -55.30 -64.50 79.64
N ALA A 354 -55.26 -65.74 79.15
CA ALA A 354 -54.87 -66.04 77.78
C ALA A 354 -55.77 -65.36 76.72
N ARG A 355 -57.06 -65.13 77.02
CA ARG A 355 -57.95 -64.32 76.18
C ARG A 355 -57.58 -62.83 76.20
N ALA A 356 -57.24 -62.27 77.35
CA ALA A 356 -56.78 -60.88 77.46
C ALA A 356 -55.42 -60.67 76.76
N ASP A 357 -54.51 -61.64 76.85
CA ASP A 357 -53.23 -61.62 76.12
C ASP A 357 -53.43 -61.74 74.60
N LEU A 358 -54.36 -62.60 74.15
CA LEU A 358 -54.72 -62.71 72.73
C LEU A 358 -55.32 -61.41 72.17
N GLU A 359 -56.22 -60.75 72.92
CA GLU A 359 -56.80 -59.48 72.46
C GLU A 359 -55.74 -58.35 72.49
N THR A 360 -54.88 -58.32 73.51
CA THR A 360 -53.72 -57.40 73.55
C THR A 360 -52.76 -57.64 72.37
N SER A 361 -52.58 -58.89 71.96
CA SER A 361 -51.79 -59.23 70.76
C SER A 361 -52.49 -58.83 69.45
N ARG A 362 -53.83 -58.84 69.44
CA ARG A 362 -54.66 -58.40 68.30
C ARG A 362 -54.59 -56.89 68.10
N ASP A 363 -54.69 -56.11 69.17
CA ASP A 363 -54.56 -54.65 69.15
C ASP A 363 -53.16 -54.22 68.69
N ARG A 364 -52.11 -54.94 69.13
CA ARG A 364 -50.74 -54.76 68.61
C ARG A 364 -50.68 -55.06 67.11
N GLN A 365 -51.18 -56.21 66.67
CA GLN A 365 -51.20 -56.58 65.25
C GLN A 365 -51.94 -55.53 64.38
N ALA A 366 -53.04 -54.95 64.87
CA ALA A 366 -53.72 -53.85 64.19
C ALA A 366 -52.86 -52.58 64.12
N THR A 367 -52.21 -52.21 65.23
CA THR A 367 -51.29 -51.06 65.30
C THR A 367 -50.08 -51.22 64.36
N ASP A 368 -49.53 -52.44 64.27
CA ASP A 368 -48.43 -52.79 63.36
C ASP A 368 -48.91 -52.75 61.90
N GLN A 369 -50.12 -53.22 61.61
CA GLN A 369 -50.71 -53.18 60.26
C GLN A 369 -50.95 -51.74 59.79
N ASP A 370 -51.49 -50.85 60.64
CA ASP A 370 -51.64 -49.43 60.34
C ASP A 370 -50.28 -48.73 60.14
N SER A 371 -49.27 -49.14 60.91
CA SER A 371 -47.89 -48.67 60.76
C SER A 371 -47.27 -49.10 59.43
N ILE A 372 -47.52 -50.34 58.99
CA ILE A 372 -47.12 -50.85 57.66
C ILE A 372 -47.81 -50.06 56.54
N ILE A 373 -49.11 -49.80 56.64
CA ILE A 373 -49.85 -48.99 55.65
C ILE A 373 -49.30 -47.56 55.59
N SER A 374 -48.99 -46.95 56.74
CA SER A 374 -48.34 -45.64 56.82
C SER A 374 -46.96 -45.62 56.14
N LEU A 375 -46.14 -46.65 56.34
CA LEU A 375 -44.84 -46.81 55.67
C LEU A 375 -44.98 -47.03 54.16
N GLN A 376 -45.96 -47.83 53.71
CA GLN A 376 -46.25 -48.05 52.29
C GLN A 376 -46.66 -46.74 51.59
N ASN A 377 -47.54 -45.95 52.21
CA ASN A 377 -47.94 -44.63 51.69
C ASN A 377 -46.75 -43.66 51.60
N ARG A 378 -45.87 -43.64 52.62
CA ARG A 378 -44.63 -42.85 52.61
C ARG A 378 -43.66 -43.29 51.52
N LEU A 379 -43.53 -44.60 51.27
CA LEU A 379 -42.70 -45.15 50.19
C LEU A 379 -43.26 -44.79 48.80
N GLY A 380 -44.58 -44.83 48.62
CA GLY A 380 -45.25 -44.36 47.40
C GLY A 380 -44.92 -42.89 47.10
N ALA A 381 -45.15 -42.01 48.08
CA ALA A 381 -44.84 -40.58 47.94
C ALA A 381 -43.32 -40.30 47.73
N ALA A 382 -42.43 -41.15 48.26
CA ALA A 382 -41.00 -41.07 47.98
C ALA A 382 -40.66 -41.46 46.54
N ASN A 383 -41.27 -42.52 46.01
CA ASN A 383 -41.08 -42.96 44.61
C ASN A 383 -41.65 -41.94 43.60
N GLU A 384 -42.78 -41.29 43.89
CA GLU A 384 -43.32 -40.19 43.09
C GLU A 384 -42.34 -39.00 43.05
N ARG A 385 -41.76 -38.63 44.19
CA ARG A 385 -40.72 -37.59 44.27
C ARG A 385 -39.47 -37.96 43.50
N LEU A 386 -38.98 -39.20 43.62
CA LEU A 386 -37.82 -39.67 42.85
C LEU A 386 -38.10 -39.64 41.34
N SER A 387 -39.29 -40.05 40.90
CA SER A 387 -39.71 -39.97 39.50
C SER A 387 -39.76 -38.53 38.98
N SER A 388 -40.26 -37.60 39.80
CA SER A 388 -40.28 -36.17 39.48
C SER A 388 -38.88 -35.55 39.42
N ILE A 389 -37.98 -35.94 40.33
CA ILE A 389 -36.57 -35.53 40.32
C ILE A 389 -35.86 -36.08 39.08
N GLN A 390 -36.09 -37.34 38.70
CA GLN A 390 -35.51 -37.93 37.49
C GLN A 390 -35.98 -37.20 36.22
N ALA A 391 -37.27 -36.92 36.08
CA ALA A 391 -37.79 -36.15 34.95
C ALA A 391 -37.23 -34.72 34.88
N SER A 392 -37.00 -34.09 36.04
CA SER A 392 -36.31 -32.79 36.13
C SER A 392 -34.84 -32.88 35.70
N LEU A 393 -34.14 -33.94 36.13
CA LEU A 393 -32.74 -34.20 35.75
C LEU A 393 -32.60 -34.43 34.25
N GLU A 394 -33.44 -35.27 33.65
CA GLU A 394 -33.48 -35.54 32.20
C GLU A 394 -33.76 -34.25 31.40
N CYS A 395 -34.68 -33.41 31.88
CA CYS A 395 -34.94 -32.09 31.31
C CYS A 395 -33.70 -31.17 31.39
N SER A 396 -33.02 -31.13 32.53
CA SER A 396 -31.80 -30.33 32.72
C SER A 396 -30.64 -30.80 31.83
N TRP A 397 -30.54 -32.11 31.58
CA TRP A 397 -29.53 -32.70 30.69
C TRP A 397 -29.81 -32.36 29.22
N SER A 398 -31.08 -32.43 28.79
CA SER A 398 -31.52 -31.99 27.45
C SER A 398 -31.28 -30.49 27.23
N ALA A 399 -31.54 -29.65 28.24
CA ALA A 399 -31.21 -28.23 28.19
C ALA A 399 -29.70 -28.00 28.09
N THR A 400 -28.88 -28.76 28.84
CA THR A 400 -27.42 -28.69 28.79
C THR A 400 -26.87 -29.10 27.42
N GLN A 401 -27.39 -30.17 26.80
CA GLN A 401 -27.05 -30.54 25.43
C GLN A 401 -27.39 -29.43 24.42
N THR A 402 -28.56 -28.81 24.58
CA THR A 402 -29.01 -27.70 23.72
C THR A 402 -28.09 -26.48 23.85
N LEU A 403 -27.65 -26.16 25.07
CA LEU A 403 -26.67 -25.09 25.32
C LEU A 403 -25.29 -25.42 24.74
N ASN A 404 -24.81 -26.66 24.86
CA ASN A 404 -23.54 -27.09 24.25
C ASN A 404 -23.59 -27.00 22.72
N ALA A 405 -24.64 -27.53 22.09
CA ALA A 405 -24.84 -27.42 20.63
C ALA A 405 -24.88 -25.97 20.16
N ARG A 406 -25.49 -25.06 20.94
CA ARG A 406 -25.47 -23.61 20.67
C ARG A 406 -24.08 -23.00 20.85
N ALA A 407 -23.32 -23.43 21.86
CA ALA A 407 -21.95 -22.97 22.08
C ALA A 407 -21.01 -23.42 20.95
N ASP A 408 -21.19 -24.63 20.41
CA ASP A 408 -20.44 -25.13 19.26
C ASP A 408 -20.84 -24.41 17.95
N GLY A 409 -22.11 -24.06 17.78
CA GLY A 409 -22.55 -23.14 16.72
C GLY A 409 -21.85 -21.78 16.79
N LEU A 410 -21.84 -21.14 17.96
CA LEU A 410 -21.15 -19.87 18.20
C LEU A 410 -19.62 -19.98 18.02
N ARG A 411 -19.00 -21.11 18.35
CA ARG A 411 -17.57 -21.39 18.07
C ARG A 411 -17.30 -21.48 16.57
N LEU A 412 -18.21 -22.07 15.80
CA LEU A 412 -18.10 -22.17 14.35
C LEU A 412 -18.28 -20.80 13.68
N GLU A 413 -19.27 -20.01 14.11
CA GLU A 413 -19.48 -18.63 13.66
C GLU A 413 -18.27 -17.74 13.97
N LEU A 414 -17.74 -17.79 15.19
CA LEU A 414 -16.51 -17.07 15.56
C LEU A 414 -15.29 -17.52 14.75
N HIS A 415 -15.26 -18.78 14.28
CA HIS A 415 -14.18 -19.26 13.42
C HIS A 415 -14.34 -18.73 11.97
N THR A 416 -15.55 -18.71 11.41
CA THR A 416 -15.77 -18.16 10.07
C THR A 416 -15.59 -16.64 10.03
N GLU A 417 -16.01 -15.90 11.07
CA GLU A 417 -15.70 -14.47 11.20
C GLU A 417 -14.19 -14.21 11.26
N LYS A 418 -13.42 -15.05 11.99
CA LYS A 418 -11.95 -14.95 12.03
C LYS A 418 -11.31 -15.23 10.65
N GLN A 419 -11.83 -16.18 9.89
CA GLN A 419 -11.37 -16.43 8.51
C GLN A 419 -11.70 -15.23 7.60
N VAL A 420 -12.92 -14.69 7.64
CA VAL A 420 -13.31 -13.50 6.87
C VAL A 420 -12.44 -12.29 7.24
N SER A 421 -12.17 -12.07 8.53
CA SER A 421 -11.28 -11.01 9.01
C SER A 421 -9.85 -11.18 8.51
N ALA A 422 -9.33 -12.41 8.43
CA ALA A 422 -8.02 -12.70 7.86
C ALA A 422 -7.97 -12.42 6.35
N SER A 423 -8.98 -12.85 5.58
CA SER A 423 -9.09 -12.55 4.14
C SER A 423 -9.16 -11.05 3.88
N LEU A 424 -9.99 -10.30 4.63
CA LEU A 424 -10.10 -8.84 4.48
C LEU A 424 -8.79 -8.11 4.81
N ARG A 425 -8.00 -8.61 5.76
CA ARG A 425 -6.64 -8.09 6.03
C ARG A 425 -5.69 -8.37 4.86
N GLN A 426 -5.78 -9.55 4.25
CA GLN A 426 -4.96 -9.90 3.08
C GLN A 426 -5.32 -9.05 1.84
N GLU A 427 -6.60 -8.76 1.63
CA GLU A 427 -7.05 -7.85 0.57
C GLU A 427 -6.63 -6.40 0.84
N LEU A 428 -6.71 -5.94 2.10
CA LEU A 428 -6.25 -4.61 2.51
C LEU A 428 -4.73 -4.44 2.30
N GLU A 429 -3.93 -5.44 2.67
CA GLU A 429 -2.48 -5.41 2.47
C GLU A 429 -2.13 -5.39 0.97
N LYS A 430 -2.80 -6.22 0.17
CA LYS A 430 -2.66 -6.21 -1.29
C LYS A 430 -3.04 -4.86 -1.91
N SER A 431 -4.09 -4.21 -1.40
CA SER A 431 -4.49 -2.87 -1.85
C SER A 431 -3.48 -1.80 -1.44
N SER A 432 -2.93 -1.89 -0.21
CA SER A 432 -1.84 -1.04 0.27
C SER A 432 -0.59 -1.15 -0.63
N GLN A 433 -0.20 -2.37 -0.98
CA GLN A 433 0.90 -2.62 -1.90
C GLN A 433 0.64 -2.03 -3.30
N GLN A 434 -0.57 -2.19 -3.85
CA GLN A 434 -0.95 -1.57 -5.13
C GLN A 434 -0.93 -0.03 -5.09
N ILE A 435 -1.27 0.57 -3.94
CA ILE A 435 -1.17 2.03 -3.73
C ILE A 435 0.30 2.47 -3.69
N LEU A 436 1.19 1.71 -3.03
CA LEU A 436 2.63 1.99 -3.03
C LEU A 436 3.24 1.87 -4.43
N GLU A 437 2.90 0.82 -5.18
CA GLU A 437 3.29 0.64 -6.58
C GLU A 437 2.81 1.82 -7.45
N THR A 438 1.52 2.17 -7.35
CA THR A 438 0.93 3.31 -8.07
C THR A 438 1.61 4.64 -7.74
N ASN A 439 1.89 4.89 -6.46
CA ASN A 439 2.60 6.09 -6.03
C ASN A 439 4.05 6.14 -6.53
N SER A 440 4.73 4.99 -6.61
CA SER A 440 6.08 4.91 -7.19
C SER A 440 6.08 5.24 -8.69
N ALA A 441 5.09 4.73 -9.43
CA ALA A 441 4.91 5.02 -10.86
C ALA A 441 4.54 6.49 -11.09
N LEU A 442 3.64 7.06 -10.27
CA LEU A 442 3.30 8.48 -10.30
C LEU A 442 4.54 9.37 -10.08
N ARG A 443 5.40 9.01 -9.12
CA ARG A 443 6.64 9.74 -8.85
C ARG A 443 7.67 9.63 -9.97
N GLN A 444 7.76 8.48 -10.65
CA GLN A 444 8.56 8.37 -11.88
C GLN A 444 8.00 9.23 -13.02
N CYS A 445 6.68 9.32 -13.16
CA CYS A 445 6.04 10.22 -14.14
C CYS A 445 6.26 11.69 -13.81
N GLN A 446 6.25 12.09 -12.54
CA GLN A 446 6.62 13.45 -12.09
C GLN A 446 8.06 13.78 -12.49
N LEU A 447 9.04 12.93 -12.15
CA LEU A 447 10.45 13.13 -12.51
C LEU A 447 10.66 13.22 -14.04
N LYS A 448 9.94 12.41 -14.84
CA LYS A 448 9.96 12.52 -16.31
C LYS A 448 9.37 13.85 -16.82
N LEU A 449 8.31 14.35 -16.17
CA LEU A 449 7.67 15.60 -16.55
C LEU A 449 8.50 16.82 -16.13
N GLU A 450 9.20 16.75 -15.01
CA GLU A 450 10.23 17.73 -14.60
C GLU A 450 11.39 17.75 -15.60
N GLY A 451 11.90 16.58 -16.01
CA GLY A 451 12.90 16.46 -17.08
C GLY A 451 12.46 17.13 -18.39
N LEU A 452 11.30 16.76 -18.92
CA LEU A 452 10.73 17.38 -20.13
C LEU A 452 10.45 18.89 -19.96
N THR A 453 10.19 19.36 -18.75
CA THR A 453 10.05 20.80 -18.45
C THR A 453 11.40 21.51 -18.50
N SER A 454 12.48 20.86 -18.06
CA SER A 454 13.86 21.33 -18.25
C SER A 454 14.25 21.33 -19.73
N ASP A 455 14.01 20.25 -20.45
CA ASP A 455 14.35 20.13 -21.89
C ASP A 455 13.62 21.20 -22.73
N THR A 456 12.35 21.46 -22.42
CA THR A 456 11.57 22.53 -23.08
C THR A 456 11.89 23.94 -22.58
N ALA A 457 12.64 24.10 -21.49
CA ALA A 457 13.27 25.37 -21.14
C ALA A 457 14.55 25.57 -21.98
N THR A 458 15.44 24.58 -22.01
CA THR A 458 16.67 24.60 -22.83
C THR A 458 16.37 24.88 -24.30
N ALA A 459 15.42 24.16 -24.90
CA ALA A 459 15.03 24.36 -26.30
C ALA A 459 14.40 25.74 -26.58
N ARG A 460 13.84 26.43 -25.55
CA ARG A 460 13.38 27.83 -25.68
C ARG A 460 14.54 28.81 -25.62
N GLU A 461 15.57 28.55 -24.81
CA GLU A 461 16.79 29.36 -24.78
C GLU A 461 17.60 29.22 -26.07
N GLU A 462 17.74 28.00 -26.59
CA GLU A 462 18.33 27.73 -27.92
C GLU A 462 17.56 28.46 -29.03
N LEU A 463 16.22 28.36 -29.05
CA LEU A 463 15.39 29.06 -30.02
C LEU A 463 15.48 30.59 -29.87
N ALA A 464 15.64 31.11 -28.65
CA ALA A 464 15.84 32.54 -28.42
C ALA A 464 17.24 33.01 -28.87
N ALA A 465 18.27 32.18 -28.69
CA ALA A 465 19.62 32.42 -29.20
C ALA A 465 19.65 32.42 -30.73
N GLU A 466 19.01 31.44 -31.38
CA GLU A 466 18.90 31.39 -32.84
C GLU A 466 18.07 32.57 -33.38
N GLN A 467 16.95 32.94 -32.74
CA GLN A 467 16.23 34.15 -33.12
C GLN A 467 17.08 35.42 -33.00
N LYS A 468 17.98 35.50 -32.00
CA LYS A 468 18.92 36.62 -31.84
C LYS A 468 19.99 36.61 -32.94
N PHE A 469 20.54 35.43 -33.28
CA PHE A 469 21.47 35.26 -34.39
C PHE A 469 20.84 35.62 -35.74
N SER A 470 19.69 35.03 -36.08
CA SER A 470 18.90 35.33 -37.27
C SER A 470 18.50 36.83 -37.39
N ARG A 471 18.26 37.53 -36.28
CA ARG A 471 18.07 39.01 -36.30
C ARG A 471 19.37 39.75 -36.62
N SER A 472 20.51 39.32 -36.06
CA SER A 472 21.82 39.89 -36.35
C SER A 472 22.21 39.72 -37.83
N VAL A 473 22.03 38.50 -38.37
CA VAL A 473 22.27 38.19 -39.79
C VAL A 473 21.36 39.00 -40.70
N ARG A 474 20.08 39.19 -40.33
CA ARG A 474 19.16 40.06 -41.09
C ARG A 474 19.62 41.52 -41.10
N PHE A 475 20.03 42.06 -39.95
CA PHE A 475 20.53 43.43 -39.84
C PHE A 475 21.83 43.64 -40.64
N GLU A 476 22.74 42.67 -40.63
CA GLU A 476 23.94 42.72 -41.47
C GLU A 476 23.58 42.64 -42.96
N LEU A 477 22.67 41.73 -43.36
CA LEU A 477 22.20 41.64 -44.75
C LEU A 477 21.52 42.93 -45.23
N GLU A 478 20.70 43.55 -44.38
CA GLU A 478 20.02 44.82 -44.65
C GLU A 478 21.04 45.97 -44.80
N THR A 479 22.07 45.99 -43.96
CA THR A 479 23.23 46.90 -44.09
C THR A 479 23.95 46.68 -45.43
N ARG A 480 24.26 45.42 -45.80
CA ARG A 480 24.92 45.09 -47.07
C ARG A 480 24.07 45.43 -48.30
N LEU A 481 22.75 45.33 -48.21
CA LEU A 481 21.83 45.78 -49.26
C LEU A 481 21.82 47.31 -49.39
N GLN A 482 21.94 48.02 -48.28
CA GLN A 482 22.07 49.48 -48.26
C GLN A 482 23.44 49.94 -48.82
N ASP A 483 24.53 49.21 -48.53
CA ASP A 483 25.85 49.39 -49.16
C ASP A 483 25.81 49.12 -50.67
N LEU A 484 25.15 48.05 -51.11
CA LEU A 484 24.97 47.77 -52.54
C LEU A 484 24.13 48.86 -53.23
N SER A 485 23.17 49.45 -52.53
CA SER A 485 22.37 50.59 -53.01
C SER A 485 23.19 51.88 -53.15
N THR A 486 24.08 52.19 -52.20
CA THR A 486 25.03 53.32 -52.35
C THR A 486 26.03 53.05 -53.47
N THR A 487 26.59 51.84 -53.54
CA THR A 487 27.56 51.44 -54.57
C THR A 487 26.97 51.52 -55.98
N ASN A 488 25.75 51.00 -56.19
CA ASN A 488 25.05 51.10 -57.48
C ASN A 488 24.71 52.55 -57.86
N ARG A 489 24.41 53.42 -56.88
CA ARG A 489 24.24 54.87 -57.12
C ARG A 489 25.54 55.51 -57.59
N HIS A 490 26.65 55.24 -56.89
CA HIS A 490 27.98 55.74 -57.27
C HIS A 490 28.43 55.22 -58.64
N LEU A 491 28.15 53.96 -58.99
CA LEU A 491 28.37 53.42 -60.34
C LEU A 491 27.49 54.11 -61.39
N GLY A 492 26.22 54.40 -61.07
CA GLY A 492 25.32 55.16 -61.94
C GLY A 492 25.80 56.60 -62.19
N ASP A 493 26.30 57.29 -61.16
CA ASP A 493 26.83 58.65 -61.30
C ASP A 493 28.21 58.68 -61.96
N ALA A 494 29.07 57.68 -61.72
CA ALA A 494 30.31 57.48 -62.46
C ALA A 494 30.03 57.19 -63.94
N ARG A 495 29.02 56.36 -64.25
CA ARG A 495 28.58 56.10 -65.62
C ARG A 495 28.10 57.39 -66.32
N LYS A 496 27.28 58.22 -65.67
CA LYS A 496 26.86 59.52 -66.23
C LYS A 496 28.07 60.43 -66.53
N LYS A 497 29.08 60.43 -65.66
CA LYS A 497 30.33 61.18 -65.92
C LYS A 497 31.08 60.64 -67.13
N VAL A 498 31.21 59.32 -67.27
CA VAL A 498 31.82 58.69 -68.46
C VAL A 498 31.03 59.04 -69.73
N GLU A 499 29.69 58.97 -69.68
CA GLU A 499 28.81 59.33 -70.79
C GLU A 499 28.95 60.82 -71.16
N ALA A 500 29.07 61.73 -70.19
CA ALA A 500 29.34 63.15 -70.42
C ALA A 500 30.72 63.41 -71.04
N THR A 501 31.80 62.87 -70.46
CA THR A 501 33.16 63.00 -71.02
C THR A 501 33.27 62.36 -72.41
N SER A 502 32.48 61.32 -72.69
CA SER A 502 32.42 60.72 -74.02
C SER A 502 31.69 61.60 -75.05
N ALA A 503 30.78 62.48 -74.63
CA ALA A 503 30.18 63.49 -75.50
C ALA A 503 31.18 64.62 -75.79
N GLU A 504 31.86 65.13 -74.76
CA GLU A 504 32.93 66.14 -74.88
C GLU A 504 34.06 65.66 -75.82
N LEU A 505 34.43 64.36 -75.75
CA LEU A 505 35.39 63.72 -76.65
C LEU A 505 34.88 63.47 -78.08
N ILE A 506 33.57 63.56 -78.32
CA ILE A 506 32.98 63.54 -79.67
C ILE A 506 32.97 64.96 -80.24
N ASP A 507 32.55 65.96 -79.45
CA ASP A 507 32.52 67.36 -79.88
C ASP A 507 33.93 67.87 -80.22
N MET A 508 34.92 67.64 -79.35
CA MET A 508 36.33 67.96 -79.63
C MET A 508 36.88 67.24 -80.88
N ARG A 509 36.40 66.03 -81.18
CA ARG A 509 36.82 65.27 -82.37
C ARG A 509 36.26 65.88 -83.65
N ASP A 510 35.02 66.37 -83.63
CA ASP A 510 34.38 66.94 -84.81
C ASP A 510 34.79 68.41 -85.01
N GLU A 511 35.10 69.14 -83.94
CA GLU A 511 35.82 70.42 -84.02
C GLU A 511 37.23 70.26 -84.61
N LEU A 512 37.99 69.23 -84.19
CA LEU A 512 39.29 68.91 -84.80
C LEU A 512 39.18 68.54 -86.29
N LYS A 513 38.11 67.86 -86.74
CA LYS A 513 37.85 67.62 -88.17
C LYS A 513 37.56 68.94 -88.91
N SER A 514 36.85 69.87 -88.28
CA SER A 514 36.56 71.20 -88.83
C SER A 514 37.85 71.98 -89.08
N GLU A 515 38.76 72.04 -88.10
CA GLU A 515 40.07 72.67 -88.27
C GLU A 515 40.96 71.94 -89.29
N GLN A 516 40.89 70.60 -89.37
CA GLN A 516 41.60 69.85 -90.40
C GLN A 516 41.10 70.19 -91.82
N SER A 517 39.81 70.46 -92.02
CA SER A 517 39.28 70.85 -93.34
C SER A 517 39.66 72.29 -93.71
N LYS A 518 39.54 73.25 -92.78
CA LYS A 518 40.04 74.63 -92.94
C LYS A 518 41.53 74.65 -93.28
N GLY A 519 42.33 73.89 -92.52
CA GLY A 519 43.75 73.72 -92.76
C GLY A 519 44.09 72.97 -94.06
N HIS A 520 43.14 72.27 -94.70
CA HIS A 520 43.33 71.71 -96.04
C HIS A 520 43.04 72.77 -97.11
N GLN A 521 41.94 73.52 -96.96
CA GLN A 521 41.54 74.60 -97.86
C GLN A 521 42.61 75.70 -97.96
N LEU A 522 43.15 76.17 -96.83
CA LEU A 522 44.24 77.16 -96.80
C LEU A 522 45.52 76.68 -97.51
N ARG A 523 45.76 75.36 -97.58
CA ARG A 523 46.89 74.79 -98.33
C ARG A 523 46.64 74.76 -99.84
N GLU A 524 45.39 74.57 -100.27
CA GLU A 524 45.03 74.69 -101.69
C GLU A 524 45.11 76.15 -102.18
N GLU A 525 44.62 77.09 -101.36
CA GLU A 525 44.71 78.54 -101.62
C GLU A 525 46.18 79.06 -101.66
N LEU A 526 47.07 78.47 -100.86
CA LEU A 526 48.51 78.75 -100.97
C LEU A 526 49.11 78.21 -102.28
N VAL A 527 48.70 77.01 -102.72
CA VAL A 527 49.21 76.37 -103.95
C VAL A 527 48.72 77.09 -105.21
N THR A 528 47.48 77.62 -105.23
CA THR A 528 47.03 78.51 -106.33
C THR A 528 47.82 79.81 -106.32
N SER A 529 47.95 80.47 -105.16
CA SER A 529 48.74 81.71 -105.02
C SER A 529 50.20 81.56 -105.48
N GLN A 530 50.84 80.43 -105.20
CA GLN A 530 52.20 80.13 -105.66
C GLN A 530 52.26 79.89 -107.19
N ARG A 531 51.25 79.24 -107.77
CA ARG A 531 51.14 79.03 -109.23
C ARG A 531 50.96 80.37 -109.95
N ASP A 532 50.13 81.27 -109.44
CA ASP A 532 49.87 82.58 -110.04
C ASP A 532 51.10 83.49 -109.95
N LEU A 533 51.86 83.44 -108.84
CA LEU A 533 53.15 84.12 -108.71
C LEU A 533 54.17 83.66 -109.78
N ALA A 534 54.19 82.36 -110.08
CA ALA A 534 55.06 81.80 -111.13
C ALA A 534 54.64 82.27 -112.53
N VAL A 535 53.35 82.37 -112.82
CA VAL A 535 52.83 82.94 -114.08
C VAL A 535 53.22 84.42 -114.22
N ALA A 536 53.03 85.22 -113.16
CA ALA A 536 53.41 86.64 -113.14
C ALA A 536 54.93 86.84 -113.34
N SER A 537 55.75 86.01 -112.69
CA SER A 537 57.21 86.03 -112.85
C SER A 537 57.65 85.72 -114.30
N ASN A 538 57.01 84.75 -114.94
CA ASN A 538 57.30 84.40 -116.34
C ASN A 538 56.88 85.50 -117.32
N ALA A 539 55.74 86.17 -117.08
CA ALA A 539 55.30 87.32 -117.87
C ALA A 539 56.26 88.52 -117.75
N LEU A 540 56.82 88.75 -116.55
CA LEU A 540 57.84 89.79 -116.34
C LEU A 540 59.16 89.46 -117.08
N ALA A 541 59.60 88.21 -117.05
CA ALA A 541 60.80 87.77 -117.79
C ALA A 541 60.63 87.97 -119.31
N SER A 542 59.46 87.62 -119.86
CA SER A 542 59.12 87.82 -121.28
C SER A 542 59.13 89.31 -121.67
N THR A 543 58.52 90.18 -120.87
CA THR A 543 58.48 91.63 -121.15
C THR A 543 59.86 92.31 -121.03
N GLN A 544 60.75 91.83 -120.16
CA GLN A 544 62.15 92.25 -120.14
C GLN A 544 62.90 91.83 -121.42
N GLN A 545 62.64 90.63 -121.95
CA GLN A 545 63.29 90.14 -123.18
C GLN A 545 62.88 90.94 -124.43
N ASP A 546 61.60 91.32 -124.53
CA ASP A 546 61.13 92.19 -125.63
C ASP A 546 61.59 93.65 -125.49
N LEU A 547 61.80 94.16 -124.27
CA LEU A 547 62.45 95.45 -124.04
C LEU A 547 63.93 95.45 -124.49
N LEU A 548 64.64 94.32 -124.32
CA LEU A 548 65.99 94.17 -124.86
C LEU A 548 65.99 94.15 -126.39
N ARG A 549 65.07 93.42 -127.04
CA ARG A 549 64.92 93.40 -128.51
C ARG A 549 64.62 94.79 -129.10
N THR A 550 63.62 95.48 -128.55
CA THR A 550 63.25 96.83 -129.02
C THR A 550 64.38 97.84 -128.78
N ARG A 551 65.16 97.69 -127.70
CA ARG A 551 66.37 98.49 -127.47
C ARG A 551 67.47 98.23 -128.51
N THR A 552 67.70 96.99 -128.93
CA THR A 552 68.66 96.70 -130.02
C THR A 552 68.23 97.30 -131.35
N SER A 553 66.96 97.14 -131.75
CA SER A 553 66.45 97.74 -133.00
C SER A 553 66.50 99.28 -132.97
N LEU A 554 66.33 99.89 -131.81
CA LEU A 554 66.55 101.34 -131.62
C LEU A 554 68.01 101.75 -131.87
N GLN A 555 69.00 100.95 -131.45
CA GLN A 555 70.42 101.24 -131.71
C GLN A 555 70.81 101.08 -133.19
N GLU A 556 70.09 100.24 -133.93
CA GLU A 556 70.30 100.05 -135.38
C GLU A 556 69.67 101.21 -136.17
N ALA A 557 68.43 101.58 -135.88
CA ALA A 557 67.74 102.70 -136.52
C ALA A 557 68.47 104.05 -136.33
N HIS A 558 69.07 104.28 -135.16
CA HIS A 558 69.71 105.55 -134.80
C HIS A 558 70.99 105.88 -135.61
N LYS A 559 71.43 105.00 -136.53
CA LYS A 559 72.51 105.26 -137.49
C LYS A 559 72.03 105.74 -138.86
N ALA A 560 70.73 105.77 -139.12
CA ALA A 560 70.18 106.09 -140.45
C ALA A 560 69.02 107.11 -140.43
N GLU A 561 68.10 107.02 -139.46
CA GLU A 561 66.81 107.72 -139.57
C GLU A 561 66.40 108.50 -138.32
N GLY A 562 65.82 109.69 -138.54
CA GLY A 562 65.04 110.41 -137.53
C GLY A 562 63.55 110.12 -137.72
N ASN A 563 63.05 109.04 -137.08
CA ASN A 563 61.67 108.56 -137.28
C ASN A 563 60.95 108.34 -135.94
N SER A 564 59.96 109.19 -135.63
CA SER A 564 59.43 109.38 -134.26
C SER A 564 58.54 108.27 -133.71
N ALA A 565 58.22 107.25 -134.52
CA ALA A 565 57.35 106.13 -134.12
C ALA A 565 57.98 105.21 -133.04
N LEU A 566 59.30 104.99 -133.09
CA LEU A 566 60.00 104.07 -132.18
C LEU A 566 60.05 104.57 -130.74
N THR A 567 60.16 105.88 -130.52
CA THR A 567 60.11 106.50 -129.19
C THR A 567 58.78 106.23 -128.47
N THR A 568 57.66 106.22 -129.19
CA THR A 568 56.33 105.96 -128.62
C THR A 568 56.17 104.50 -128.19
N GLN A 569 56.68 103.54 -128.99
CA GLN A 569 56.67 102.13 -128.60
C GLN A 569 57.56 101.85 -127.38
N LEU A 570 58.73 102.49 -127.27
CA LEU A 570 59.58 102.35 -126.10
C LEU A 570 58.89 102.86 -124.83
N HIS A 571 58.23 104.03 -124.89
CA HIS A 571 57.49 104.58 -123.76
C HIS A 571 56.29 103.70 -123.35
N GLN A 572 55.56 103.12 -124.31
CA GLN A 572 54.51 102.15 -124.00
C GLN A 572 55.10 100.91 -123.30
N LYS A 573 56.15 100.31 -123.85
CA LYS A 573 56.77 99.11 -123.26
C LYS A 573 57.40 99.36 -121.88
N GLN A 574 57.92 100.56 -121.64
CA GLN A 574 58.40 100.97 -120.32
C GLN A 574 57.25 101.18 -119.32
N THR A 575 56.08 101.63 -119.79
CA THR A 575 54.85 101.72 -118.98
C THR A 575 54.30 100.33 -118.65
N ASP A 576 54.24 99.42 -119.65
CA ASP A 576 53.84 98.02 -119.48
C ASP A 576 54.69 97.32 -118.40
N LEU A 577 56.01 97.54 -118.42
CA LEU A 577 56.95 96.96 -117.44
C LEU A 577 56.69 97.47 -116.02
N ILE A 578 56.41 98.77 -115.85
CA ILE A 578 56.11 99.37 -114.54
C ILE A 578 54.82 98.76 -113.96
N ALA A 579 53.78 98.59 -114.78
CA ALA A 579 52.54 97.92 -114.37
C ALA A 579 52.78 96.47 -113.95
N ALA A 580 53.57 95.70 -114.71
CA ALA A 580 53.94 94.33 -114.37
C ALA A 580 54.73 94.25 -113.04
N HIS A 581 55.64 95.19 -112.78
CA HIS A 581 56.38 95.27 -111.51
C HIS A 581 55.46 95.59 -110.32
N GLN A 582 54.47 96.46 -110.50
CA GLN A 582 53.46 96.76 -109.47
C GLN A 582 52.58 95.54 -109.14
N GLN A 583 52.16 94.76 -110.14
CA GLN A 583 51.42 93.51 -109.91
C GLN A 583 52.26 92.43 -109.21
N LEU A 584 53.55 92.30 -109.54
CA LEU A 584 54.45 91.39 -108.83
C LEU A 584 54.70 91.85 -107.37
N SER A 585 54.76 93.17 -107.13
CA SER A 585 54.85 93.72 -105.76
C SER A 585 53.58 93.41 -104.94
N ALA A 586 52.40 93.55 -105.54
CA ALA A 586 51.12 93.26 -104.87
C ALA A 586 51.01 91.77 -104.50
N THR A 587 51.20 90.87 -105.46
CA THR A 587 51.11 89.41 -105.24
C THR A 587 52.13 88.90 -104.21
N LYS A 588 53.36 89.45 -104.21
CA LYS A 588 54.37 89.13 -103.18
C LYS A 588 53.95 89.58 -101.77
N THR A 589 53.22 90.70 -101.65
CA THR A 589 52.69 91.18 -100.37
C THR A 589 51.57 90.26 -99.86
N THR A 590 50.64 89.86 -100.73
CA THR A 590 49.57 88.90 -100.40
C THR A 590 50.14 87.56 -99.91
N LEU A 591 51.17 87.03 -100.59
CA LEU A 591 51.79 85.76 -100.21
C LEU A 591 52.52 85.83 -98.86
N HIS A 592 53.07 86.99 -98.48
CA HIS A 592 53.64 87.20 -97.15
C HIS A 592 52.55 87.20 -96.05
N LEU A 593 51.38 87.81 -96.31
CA LEU A 593 50.26 87.81 -95.36
C LEU A 593 49.71 86.39 -95.12
N PHE A 594 49.59 85.58 -96.17
CA PHE A 594 49.27 84.15 -96.04
C PHE A 594 50.33 83.38 -95.22
N GLN A 595 51.63 83.67 -95.41
CA GLN A 595 52.70 83.03 -94.63
C GLN A 595 52.70 83.40 -93.13
N THR A 596 52.19 84.57 -92.74
CA THR A 596 51.97 84.90 -91.32
C THR A 596 50.77 84.15 -90.74
N SER A 597 49.63 84.11 -91.44
CA SER A 597 48.43 83.38 -90.96
C SER A 597 48.65 81.85 -90.88
N LEU A 598 49.52 81.29 -91.73
CA LEU A 598 49.97 79.89 -91.65
C LEU A 598 50.93 79.58 -90.50
N LYS A 599 51.46 80.60 -89.78
CA LYS A 599 52.18 80.40 -88.52
C LYS A 599 51.24 80.45 -87.32
N GLU A 600 50.35 81.44 -87.30
CA GLU A 600 49.35 81.63 -86.24
C GLU A 600 48.42 80.41 -86.10
N SER A 601 48.07 79.76 -87.21
CA SER A 601 47.29 78.50 -87.21
C SER A 601 48.06 77.25 -86.74
N HIS A 602 49.38 77.34 -86.49
CA HIS A 602 50.20 76.20 -86.07
C HIS A 602 50.39 76.10 -84.55
N GLU A 603 50.14 77.19 -83.82
CA GLU A 603 50.32 77.34 -82.37
C GLU A 603 49.28 76.56 -81.52
N PRO A 604 47.98 76.47 -81.89
CA PRO A 604 46.98 75.71 -81.13
C PRO A 604 47.27 74.19 -81.03
N ASN A 605 48.03 73.65 -81.98
CA ASN A 605 48.38 72.23 -82.06
C ASN A 605 49.41 71.81 -80.98
N GLU A 606 50.14 72.77 -80.42
CA GLU A 606 51.08 72.53 -79.32
C GLU A 606 50.36 72.61 -77.96
N GLN A 607 49.40 73.53 -77.80
CA GLN A 607 48.54 73.61 -76.60
C GLN A 607 47.64 72.39 -76.41
N MET A 608 47.09 71.80 -77.48
CA MET A 608 46.35 70.53 -77.39
C MET A 608 47.23 69.38 -76.88
N ARG A 609 48.53 69.38 -77.18
CA ARG A 609 49.46 68.34 -76.71
C ARG A 609 49.84 68.48 -75.24
N THR A 610 49.94 69.70 -74.71
CA THR A 610 50.18 69.91 -73.28
C THR A 610 48.93 69.55 -72.46
N SER A 611 47.74 70.00 -72.89
CA SER A 611 46.47 69.71 -72.20
C SER A 611 46.19 68.20 -72.09
N ALA A 612 46.43 67.43 -73.15
CA ALA A 612 46.28 65.98 -73.13
C ALA A 612 47.20 65.29 -72.09
N ALA A 613 48.43 65.78 -71.93
CA ALA A 613 49.39 65.24 -70.95
C ALA A 613 49.07 65.64 -69.50
N GLU A 614 48.37 66.75 -69.27
CA GLU A 614 47.91 67.16 -67.95
C GLU A 614 46.68 66.34 -67.51
N MET A 615 45.70 66.08 -68.39
CA MET A 615 44.58 65.18 -68.07
C MET A 615 45.04 63.75 -67.73
N GLU A 616 46.03 63.21 -68.45
CA GLU A 616 46.57 61.87 -68.18
C GLU A 616 47.19 61.78 -66.76
N LYS A 617 47.75 62.90 -66.26
CA LYS A 617 48.33 63.04 -64.93
C LYS A 617 47.28 63.26 -63.83
N GLU A 618 46.23 64.03 -64.11
CA GLU A 618 45.09 64.19 -63.20
C GLU A 618 44.32 62.89 -63.01
N HIS A 619 44.13 62.07 -64.05
CA HIS A 619 43.45 60.77 -63.93
C HIS A 619 44.29 59.68 -63.27
N ALA A 620 45.62 59.69 -63.43
CA ALA A 620 46.51 58.72 -62.77
C ALA A 620 46.46 58.81 -61.23
N THR A 621 46.29 60.01 -60.68
CA THR A 621 46.44 60.25 -59.24
C THR A 621 45.30 59.61 -58.40
N PRO A 622 44.00 59.79 -58.72
CA PRO A 622 42.90 59.10 -58.03
C PRO A 622 42.96 57.58 -58.13
N ILE A 623 43.46 57.03 -59.25
CA ILE A 623 43.61 55.58 -59.44
C ILE A 623 44.66 55.02 -58.48
N ALA A 624 45.79 55.73 -58.29
CA ALA A 624 46.77 55.38 -57.28
C ALA A 624 46.19 55.47 -55.86
N THR A 625 45.48 56.55 -55.52
CA THR A 625 44.87 56.73 -54.19
C THR A 625 43.83 55.65 -53.86
N LEU A 626 43.00 55.25 -54.82
CA LEU A 626 42.06 54.13 -54.66
C LEU A 626 42.75 52.78 -54.48
N THR A 627 43.95 52.61 -55.04
CA THR A 627 44.74 51.38 -54.89
C THR A 627 45.33 51.28 -53.48
N ASP A 628 45.92 52.36 -52.97
CA ASP A 628 46.48 52.41 -51.61
C ASP A 628 45.41 52.24 -50.52
N GLN A 629 44.25 52.89 -50.67
CA GLN A 629 43.18 52.84 -49.65
C GLN A 629 42.61 51.43 -49.42
N ILE A 630 42.71 50.52 -50.39
CA ILE A 630 42.25 49.13 -50.25
C ILE A 630 43.38 48.21 -49.74
N GLY A 631 44.65 48.63 -49.82
CA GLY A 631 45.80 47.86 -49.33
C GLY A 631 45.96 47.81 -47.81
N GLY A 632 45.30 48.71 -47.07
CA GLY A 632 45.57 48.96 -45.64
C GLY A 632 44.91 48.04 -44.60
N THR A 633 44.23 46.95 -44.99
CA THR A 633 43.61 46.00 -44.03
C THR A 633 43.81 44.55 -44.48
N ASP A 634 44.64 43.79 -43.77
CA ASP A 634 45.07 42.47 -44.23
C ASP A 634 43.95 41.41 -44.27
N ASP A 635 42.98 41.48 -43.34
CA ASP A 635 41.91 40.49 -43.12
C ASP A 635 40.59 40.77 -43.88
N HIS A 636 40.50 41.83 -44.70
CA HIS A 636 39.23 42.19 -45.32
C HIS A 636 38.87 41.25 -46.50
N PRO A 637 37.66 40.63 -46.55
CA PRO A 637 37.32 39.61 -47.55
C PRO A 637 37.31 40.12 -49.01
N LEU A 638 37.21 41.44 -49.22
CA LEU A 638 37.40 42.04 -50.54
C LEU A 638 38.81 41.84 -51.10
N ARG A 639 39.83 41.54 -50.29
CA ARG A 639 41.19 41.24 -50.77
C ARG A 639 41.22 40.01 -51.67
N SER A 640 40.47 38.96 -51.32
CA SER A 640 40.35 37.75 -52.16
C SER A 640 39.62 38.05 -53.48
N LEU A 641 38.53 38.82 -53.42
CA LEU A 641 37.79 39.28 -54.59
C LEU A 641 38.67 40.16 -55.50
N MET A 642 39.42 41.10 -54.93
CA MET A 642 40.26 42.04 -55.67
C MET A 642 41.52 41.39 -56.21
N MET A 643 42.11 40.41 -55.52
CA MET A 643 43.19 39.59 -56.10
C MET A 643 42.67 38.73 -57.26
N SER A 644 41.45 38.18 -57.15
CA SER A 644 40.80 37.46 -58.26
C SER A 644 40.47 38.39 -59.44
N PHE A 645 40.07 39.64 -59.16
CA PHE A 645 39.79 40.66 -60.17
C PHE A 645 41.07 41.22 -60.82
N MET A 646 42.15 41.38 -60.05
CA MET A 646 43.47 41.74 -60.56
C MET A 646 44.09 40.59 -61.37
N GLU A 647 43.90 39.34 -60.97
CA GLU A 647 44.18 38.18 -61.81
C GLU A 647 43.35 38.21 -63.11
N LEU A 648 42.07 38.56 -63.04
CA LEU A 648 41.20 38.65 -64.22
C LEU A 648 41.66 39.78 -65.16
N ILE A 649 41.98 40.96 -64.62
CA ILE A 649 42.56 42.09 -65.36
C ILE A 649 43.92 41.71 -65.95
N GLN A 650 44.77 41.01 -65.22
CA GLN A 650 46.06 40.52 -65.73
C GLN A 650 45.86 39.51 -66.85
N LYS A 651 44.98 38.51 -66.66
CA LYS A 651 44.63 37.50 -67.67
C LYS A 651 44.00 38.14 -68.91
N TRP A 652 43.18 39.19 -68.74
CA TRP A 652 42.58 39.96 -69.83
C TRP A 652 43.61 40.86 -70.53
N ARG A 653 44.50 41.53 -69.80
CA ARG A 653 45.63 42.31 -70.34
C ARG A 653 46.59 41.42 -71.11
N ASP A 654 46.86 40.21 -70.62
CA ASP A 654 47.71 39.22 -71.28
C ASP A 654 46.97 38.52 -72.43
N ALA A 655 45.64 38.45 -72.41
CA ALA A 655 44.82 38.03 -73.55
C ALA A 655 44.76 39.10 -74.65
N VAL A 656 44.63 40.38 -74.28
CA VAL A 656 44.66 41.54 -75.21
C VAL A 656 46.08 41.76 -75.74
N ALA A 657 47.13 41.56 -74.94
CA ALA A 657 48.51 41.58 -75.41
C ALA A 657 48.80 40.38 -76.34
N ARG A 658 48.22 39.20 -76.08
CA ARG A 658 48.25 38.08 -77.04
C ARG A 658 47.45 38.40 -78.31
N TYR A 659 46.29 39.04 -78.18
CA TYR A 659 45.46 39.47 -79.31
C TYR A 659 46.24 40.45 -80.18
N PHE A 660 46.78 41.55 -79.66
CA PHE A 660 47.59 42.50 -80.45
C PHE A 660 48.92 41.92 -81.00
N ARG A 661 49.53 40.93 -80.33
CA ARG A 661 50.66 40.16 -80.91
C ARG A 661 50.18 39.26 -82.06
N SER A 662 49.01 38.64 -81.94
CA SER A 662 48.40 37.81 -82.97
C SER A 662 47.82 38.63 -84.14
N SER A 663 47.26 39.82 -83.91
CA SER A 663 46.78 40.71 -84.98
C SER A 663 47.91 41.29 -85.83
N ARG A 664 49.18 41.13 -85.42
CA ARG A 664 50.38 41.39 -86.24
C ARG A 664 50.96 40.14 -86.92
N SER A 665 50.40 38.95 -86.69
CA SER A 665 50.94 37.68 -87.19
C SER A 665 49.81 36.71 -87.55
N VAL A 666 49.71 36.35 -88.84
CA VAL A 666 48.66 35.51 -89.47
C VAL A 666 47.46 36.31 -90.03
N ARG A 667 47.65 36.79 -91.28
CA ARG A 667 46.59 36.76 -92.30
C ARG A 667 46.63 35.39 -93.01
N THR A 668 46.13 34.32 -92.40
CA THR A 668 45.94 33.03 -93.09
C THR A 668 45.12 32.05 -92.25
N LEU A 669 44.02 31.52 -92.82
CA LEU A 669 43.22 30.41 -92.28
C LEU A 669 42.52 30.74 -90.93
N GLY A 670 41.49 30.03 -90.50
CA GLY A 670 40.69 28.96 -91.13
C GLY A 670 39.55 28.60 -90.18
N ALA A 671 38.41 28.13 -90.69
CA ALA A 671 37.22 27.88 -89.86
C ALA A 671 37.34 26.60 -89.01
N SER A 672 36.71 26.63 -87.82
CA SER A 672 35.97 25.49 -87.27
C SER A 672 34.93 26.02 -86.28
N ASP A 673 33.77 25.39 -86.27
CA ASP A 673 32.81 25.46 -85.17
C ASP A 673 33.35 24.65 -83.97
N ASP A 674 33.04 25.09 -82.74
CA ASP A 674 32.88 24.28 -81.51
C ASP A 674 32.80 25.19 -80.27
N LEU A 675 31.60 25.59 -79.83
CA LEU A 675 31.39 26.21 -78.49
C LEU A 675 29.99 26.01 -77.88
N GLU A 676 29.19 25.04 -78.34
CA GLU A 676 27.80 24.84 -77.92
C GLU A 676 27.62 23.69 -76.90
N ALA A 677 28.65 23.41 -76.08
CA ALA A 677 28.72 22.20 -75.24
C ALA A 677 28.92 22.44 -73.72
N ALA A 678 28.89 23.70 -73.24
CA ALA A 678 29.43 24.06 -71.92
C ALA A 678 28.44 24.70 -70.90
N LEU A 679 27.13 24.73 -71.17
CA LEU A 679 26.14 25.39 -70.30
C LEU A 679 24.91 24.52 -69.98
N MET A 680 25.13 23.41 -69.27
CA MET A 680 24.11 22.63 -68.57
C MET A 680 24.66 22.13 -67.23
N ILE A 681 23.77 21.79 -66.28
CA ILE A 681 24.07 21.31 -64.90
C ILE A 681 24.69 22.43 -64.03
N ARG A 682 23.93 23.15 -63.19
CA ARG A 682 23.22 22.58 -62.03
C ARG A 682 22.11 23.50 -61.52
N LYS A 683 20.89 22.98 -61.38
CA LYS A 683 19.97 23.39 -60.30
C LYS A 683 20.29 22.54 -59.07
N ASP A 684 20.05 23.09 -57.88
CA ASP A 684 19.22 22.49 -56.82
C ASP A 684 19.57 23.13 -55.46
N ARG A 685 18.72 24.06 -55.03
CA ARG A 685 18.47 24.44 -53.64
C ARG A 685 17.13 25.17 -53.53
#